data_AF-A0A6V8QMA4-F1
#
_entry.id   AF-A0A6V8QMA4-F1
#
_cell.length_a   1.000
_cell.length_b   1.000
_cell.length_c   1.000
_cell.angle_alpha   90.00
_cell.angle_beta   90.00
_cell.angle_gamma   90.00
#
_symmetry.space_group_name_H-M   'P 1'
#
loop_
_entity.id
_entity.type
_entity.pdbx_description
1 polymer ?
#
loop_
_entity_poly.entity_id
_entity_poly.type
_entity_poly.pdbx_seq_one_letter_code
_entity_poly.pdbx_strand_id
1 'polypeptide(L)'
;MPPPAARSGWSVSQLWRDDEEMANKKDDDLGLPRHTKHADHWQPAPKASLGVASLLRLILYAIVFFLTGYGLFRVIGPAAGASSLDPVNLMPMYDRQRPPPRYDTPRMEEDAPIIKTPKTPKPQAKPNDGGSKAAADPSKPYNGPLKLPHLGPSLEAIMLETQGRMQKNRNVLFSAASLKSAALLLPMACQMATERQNYVHFALMSRSDISIKELLAINGIDKSCPLVMHDARPDHSTTAAEPRMTFSVTRALYYINLYMHPQVVIIDSSSTEESYFLSGIREKIRDTEATLIEVSEKTAQRFSWLSKLDSSALAAWNEVNFDIIIQAPRHGAGNLKRLLRSLARADLAGVSPPHLTIELPPTVEEDLTSFLNGYEWPPKSHGVAPKTKLLSLRRRIPRLKMSEEESSVRFLESFWPAKPFHSHVIVLSPHTEVTSQFFHYVKYSILQRRYSTIANRQHWENKLFGISLSAPTVYLDDTTQFTPPKPLEEQGSDIEGTPFLWQAPSSDAILIFGDKWVELHGYVSQLLEKQHASSTKPDLFAKKKIGTKHPAWLEYILQLSRLRGYFTLYPTRQTANTIVGIHTDLYDVPEEYEQGKTAEQEQDLINLASDGFDPASHVDVLATLPHEGDLPLLYHMPWLTWDGKNTDDGAIEKTATKYKQAFRTQIGGCKDESAGPVPAVDPSARDLFCFTNGR
;
A
#
# COMPACT_ATOMS: atom_id res chain seq x y z
N MET A 1 -73.20 38.02 24.44
CA MET A 1 -73.62 36.65 24.81
C MET A 1 -73.25 35.70 23.69
N PRO A 2 -72.30 34.80 23.94
CA PRO A 2 -72.34 33.46 23.35
C PRO A 2 -72.29 32.36 24.45
N PRO A 3 -72.92 31.19 24.21
CA PRO A 3 -73.01 30.08 25.17
C PRO A 3 -71.79 29.12 25.10
N PRO A 4 -71.67 28.16 26.05
CA PRO A 4 -70.39 27.56 26.44
C PRO A 4 -70.07 26.20 25.77
N ALA A 5 -68.81 25.79 26.01
CA ALA A 5 -68.12 24.60 25.53
C ALA A 5 -68.82 23.26 25.78
N ALA A 6 -68.62 22.32 24.84
CA ALA A 6 -68.71 20.89 25.08
C ALA A 6 -67.36 20.23 24.77
N ARG A 7 -66.76 19.61 25.78
CA ARG A 7 -65.58 18.74 25.69
C ARG A 7 -66.00 17.39 25.09
N SER A 8 -65.32 16.90 24.07
CA SER A 8 -65.30 15.47 23.75
C SER A 8 -63.88 14.93 23.91
N GLY A 9 -63.72 13.97 24.83
CA GLY A 9 -62.45 13.30 25.09
C GLY A 9 -62.14 12.30 23.99
N TRP A 10 -60.88 12.29 23.54
CA TRP A 10 -60.36 11.22 22.69
C TRP A 10 -59.87 10.06 23.56
N SER A 11 -60.37 8.86 23.25
CA SER A 11 -59.96 7.60 23.87
C SER A 11 -58.80 6.99 23.09
N VAL A 12 -57.83 6.43 23.81
CA VAL A 12 -56.63 5.73 23.29
C VAL A 12 -57.00 4.48 22.45
N SER A 13 -58.24 3.99 22.56
CA SER A 13 -58.72 2.78 21.89
C SER A 13 -59.00 2.92 20.38
N GLN A 14 -58.91 4.11 19.79
CA GLN A 14 -59.10 4.30 18.33
C GLN A 14 -57.82 4.16 17.49
N LEU A 15 -56.66 3.94 18.10
CA LEU A 15 -55.38 3.87 17.40
C LEU A 15 -55.12 2.52 16.70
N TRP A 16 -55.89 1.48 17.03
CA TRP A 16 -55.64 0.07 16.69
C TRP A 16 -56.87 -0.62 16.06
N ARG A 17 -57.35 -0.15 14.90
CA ARG A 17 -58.18 -1.00 14.02
C ARG A 17 -57.30 -1.55 12.93
N ASP A 18 -57.27 -2.87 12.84
CA ASP A 18 -56.53 -3.65 11.85
C ASP A 18 -57.25 -3.63 10.49
N ASP A 19 -56.50 -3.34 9.43
CA ASP A 19 -56.92 -3.45 8.02
C ASP A 19 -56.73 -4.90 7.53
N GLU A 20 -57.34 -5.87 8.21
CA GLU A 20 -57.49 -7.24 7.70
C GLU A 20 -58.87 -7.44 7.05
N GLU A 21 -59.14 -6.73 5.96
CA GLU A 21 -60.12 -7.17 4.96
C GLU A 21 -59.67 -6.68 3.59
N MET A 22 -59.05 -7.57 2.80
CA MET A 22 -59.14 -7.63 1.33
C MET A 22 -58.44 -8.91 0.84
N ALA A 23 -59.08 -10.04 1.12
CA ALA A 23 -58.80 -11.31 0.43
C ALA A 23 -60.11 -11.83 -0.16
N ASN A 24 -60.42 -11.45 -1.41
CA ASN A 24 -61.27 -12.26 -2.28
C ASN A 24 -61.09 -11.90 -3.77
N LYS A 25 -60.31 -12.74 -4.46
CA LYS A 25 -60.73 -13.54 -5.62
C LYS A 25 -61.47 -12.81 -6.76
N LYS A 26 -60.79 -12.63 -7.91
CA LYS A 26 -61.17 -13.27 -9.19
C LYS A 26 -60.22 -12.92 -10.35
N ASP A 27 -59.94 -13.98 -11.10
CA ASP A 27 -59.26 -14.06 -12.39
C ASP A 27 -59.94 -13.22 -13.48
N ASP A 28 -59.18 -12.75 -14.47
CA ASP A 28 -59.19 -13.32 -15.83
C ASP A 28 -58.38 -12.42 -16.78
N ASP A 29 -57.48 -13.07 -17.52
CA ASP A 29 -56.97 -12.82 -18.86
C ASP A 29 -57.04 -11.40 -19.45
N LEU A 30 -55.91 -10.94 -20.01
CA LEU A 30 -55.85 -10.40 -21.37
C LEU A 30 -54.39 -10.16 -21.81
N GLY A 31 -54.10 -10.61 -23.02
CA GLY A 31 -52.75 -10.83 -23.54
C GLY A 31 -51.92 -9.58 -23.85
N LEU A 32 -50.63 -9.84 -24.02
CA LEU A 32 -49.65 -8.94 -24.63
C LEU A 32 -50.10 -8.54 -26.05
N PRO A 33 -49.94 -7.26 -26.41
CA PRO A 33 -49.09 -7.02 -27.58
C PRO A 33 -48.18 -5.79 -27.49
N ARG A 34 -47.00 -5.99 -28.10
CA ARG A 34 -46.20 -5.09 -28.95
C ARG A 34 -45.95 -3.63 -28.53
N HIS A 35 -44.66 -3.34 -28.46
CA HIS A 35 -44.03 -2.04 -28.70
C HIS A 35 -44.65 -1.25 -29.87
N THR A 36 -45.03 0.00 -29.61
CA THR A 36 -44.79 1.14 -30.52
C THR A 36 -44.57 2.43 -29.74
N LYS A 37 -43.70 3.25 -30.33
CA LYS A 37 -43.18 4.56 -29.91
C LYS A 37 -44.29 5.60 -29.69
N HIS A 38 -44.19 6.41 -28.63
CA HIS A 38 -44.01 7.86 -28.72
C HIS A 38 -43.83 8.45 -27.32
N ALA A 39 -43.05 9.55 -27.28
CA ALA A 39 -42.78 10.38 -26.11
C ALA A 39 -44.07 10.88 -25.45
N ASP A 40 -44.02 11.11 -24.13
CA ASP A 40 -44.63 12.30 -23.54
C ASP A 40 -44.16 12.55 -22.10
N HIS A 41 -44.24 13.84 -21.74
CA HIS A 41 -43.75 14.51 -20.55
C HIS A 41 -44.05 13.80 -19.21
N TRP A 42 -43.02 13.70 -18.36
CA TRP A 42 -43.20 13.45 -16.93
C TRP A 42 -43.73 14.72 -16.25
N GLN A 43 -45.00 14.72 -15.85
CA GLN A 43 -45.49 15.63 -14.82
C GLN A 43 -45.35 14.96 -13.44
N PRO A 44 -44.86 15.65 -12.40
CA PRO A 44 -44.79 15.08 -11.06
C PRO A 44 -46.19 14.93 -10.46
N ALA A 45 -46.44 13.77 -9.86
CA ALA A 45 -47.67 13.45 -9.13
C ALA A 45 -47.91 14.45 -7.97
N PRO A 46 -49.18 14.77 -7.63
CA PRO A 46 -49.49 15.67 -6.53
C PRO A 46 -49.07 15.03 -5.19
N LYS A 47 -48.42 15.83 -4.34
CA LYS A 47 -47.98 15.43 -3.00
C LYS A 47 -49.18 15.00 -2.17
N ALA A 48 -49.25 13.71 -1.82
CA ALA A 48 -50.18 13.22 -0.82
C ALA A 48 -49.82 13.87 0.54
N SER A 49 -50.73 14.69 1.08
CA SER A 49 -50.57 15.25 2.42
C SER A 49 -50.62 14.12 3.44
N LEU A 50 -49.52 13.85 4.15
CA LEU A 50 -49.54 12.96 5.30
C LEU A 50 -50.51 13.53 6.34
N GLY A 51 -51.64 12.84 6.54
CA GLY A 51 -52.57 13.17 7.62
C GLY A 51 -51.86 13.12 8.97
N VAL A 52 -52.27 13.99 9.89
CA VAL A 52 -51.68 14.18 11.23
C VAL A 52 -51.50 12.86 12.01
N ALA A 53 -52.36 11.86 11.76
CA ALA A 53 -52.26 10.53 12.36
C ALA A 53 -51.03 9.72 11.89
N SER A 54 -50.61 9.84 10.63
CA SER A 54 -49.43 9.16 10.09
C SER A 54 -48.13 9.81 10.61
N LEU A 55 -48.15 11.14 10.76
CA LEU A 55 -47.04 11.89 11.35
C LEU A 55 -46.85 11.53 12.83
N LEU A 56 -47.95 11.37 13.58
CA LEU A 56 -47.92 10.91 14.97
C LEU A 56 -47.37 9.49 15.11
N ARG A 57 -47.72 8.56 14.20
CA ARG A 57 -47.15 7.20 14.18
C ARG A 57 -45.64 7.23 13.92
N LEU A 58 -45.17 8.07 12.98
CA LEU A 58 -43.75 8.23 12.67
C LEU A 58 -42.96 8.80 13.86
N ILE A 59 -43.51 9.78 14.58
CA ILE A 59 -42.92 10.33 15.80
C ILE A 59 -42.82 9.25 16.88
N LEU A 60 -43.87 8.43 17.04
CA LEU A 60 -43.90 7.38 18.04
C LEU A 60 -42.90 6.26 17.71
N TYR A 61 -42.75 5.88 16.44
CA TYR A 61 -41.70 4.96 16.00
C TYR A 61 -40.30 5.54 16.21
N ALA A 62 -40.09 6.83 15.96
CA ALA A 62 -38.81 7.48 16.22
C ALA A 62 -38.45 7.48 17.71
N ILE A 63 -39.43 7.72 18.59
CA ILE A 63 -39.24 7.66 20.05
C ILE A 63 -38.91 6.24 20.49
N VAL A 64 -39.64 5.23 20.01
CA VAL A 64 -39.36 3.83 20.33
C VAL A 64 -37.95 3.47 19.85
N PHE A 65 -37.59 3.79 18.61
CA PHE A 65 -36.26 3.50 18.06
C PHE A 65 -35.13 4.19 18.84
N PHE A 66 -35.35 5.44 19.28
CA PHE A 66 -34.39 6.16 20.12
C PHE A 66 -34.23 5.51 21.50
N LEU A 67 -35.32 5.05 22.11
CA LEU A 67 -35.28 4.35 23.40
C LEU A 67 -34.59 2.99 23.28
N THR A 68 -34.82 2.23 22.20
CA THR A 68 -34.12 0.97 21.96
C THR A 68 -32.63 1.20 21.70
N GLY A 69 -32.29 2.23 20.92
CA GLY A 69 -30.90 2.64 20.65
C GLY A 69 -30.18 3.10 21.93
N TYR A 70 -30.84 3.89 22.77
CA TYR A 70 -30.28 4.33 24.06
C TYR A 70 -30.12 3.16 25.05
N GLY A 71 -31.07 2.22 25.07
CA GLY A 71 -30.96 0.99 25.86
C GLY A 71 -29.79 0.10 25.42
N LEU A 72 -29.61 -0.09 24.11
CA LEU A 72 -28.47 -0.82 23.55
C LEU A 72 -27.15 -0.10 23.82
N PHE A 73 -27.11 1.23 23.73
CA PHE A 73 -25.93 2.02 24.09
C PHE A 73 -25.59 1.94 25.58
N ARG A 74 -26.58 1.74 26.47
CA ARG A 74 -26.33 1.51 27.90
C ARG A 74 -25.83 0.10 28.23
N VAL A 75 -26.25 -0.90 27.46
CA VAL A 75 -25.88 -2.32 27.68
C VAL A 75 -24.56 -2.68 26.99
N ILE A 76 -24.24 -2.03 25.87
CA ILE A 76 -23.05 -2.30 25.03
C ILE A 76 -22.06 -1.11 25.05
N GLY A 77 -22.42 0.01 25.67
CA GLY A 77 -21.56 1.19 25.78
C GLY A 77 -20.26 0.90 26.53
N PRO A 78 -19.14 1.52 26.11
CA PRO A 78 -17.84 1.19 26.65
C PRO A 78 -17.77 1.55 28.13
N ALA A 79 -17.15 0.68 28.92
CA ALA A 79 -16.81 0.98 30.30
C ALA A 79 -16.08 2.34 30.36
N ALA A 80 -16.51 3.20 31.28
CA ALA A 80 -15.85 4.46 31.57
C ALA A 80 -14.39 4.17 31.96
N GLY A 81 -13.46 4.46 31.04
CA GLY A 81 -12.03 4.15 31.17
C GLY A 81 -11.29 3.97 29.84
N ALA A 82 -11.98 3.73 28.73
CA ALA A 82 -11.34 3.63 27.41
C ALA A 82 -11.18 5.00 26.73
N SER A 83 -10.32 5.86 27.28
CA SER A 83 -9.77 6.99 26.54
C SER A 83 -8.77 6.44 25.51
N SER A 84 -9.02 6.67 24.22
CA SER A 84 -8.23 6.13 23.10
C SER A 84 -6.84 6.77 22.92
N LEU A 85 -6.22 7.22 24.01
CA LEU A 85 -4.93 7.92 24.06
C LEU A 85 -3.99 7.33 25.11
N ASP A 86 -4.27 6.12 25.60
CA ASP A 86 -3.42 5.46 26.59
C ASP A 86 -2.18 4.82 25.92
N PRO A 87 -0.94 5.28 26.22
CA PRO A 87 0.28 4.82 25.54
C PRO A 87 0.61 3.33 25.79
N VAL A 88 -0.05 2.69 26.75
CA VAL A 88 0.12 1.26 27.05
C VAL A 88 -0.44 0.36 25.93
N ASN A 89 -1.40 0.86 25.13
CA ASN A 89 -1.92 0.15 23.95
C ASN A 89 -1.16 0.48 22.64
N LEU A 90 -0.20 1.41 22.70
CA LEU A 90 0.64 1.82 21.56
C LEU A 90 1.94 1.02 21.44
N MET A 91 2.30 0.20 22.43
CA MET A 91 3.44 -0.69 22.30
C MET A 91 3.13 -1.83 21.33
N PRO A 92 4.01 -2.15 20.36
CA PRO A 92 4.03 -3.49 19.81
C PRO A 92 4.19 -4.45 21.00
N MET A 93 3.28 -5.43 21.14
CA MET A 93 3.33 -6.41 22.22
C MET A 93 4.58 -7.30 22.06
N TYR A 94 5.76 -6.79 22.40
CA TYR A 94 6.99 -7.57 22.49
C TYR A 94 7.02 -8.39 23.79
N ASP A 95 6.15 -8.11 24.77
CA ASP A 95 6.31 -8.64 26.13
C ASP A 95 5.07 -9.31 26.73
N ARG A 96 4.27 -10.01 25.91
CA ARG A 96 3.43 -11.07 26.44
C ARG A 96 4.13 -12.41 26.22
N GLN A 97 4.80 -12.90 27.25
CA GLN A 97 5.09 -14.33 27.39
C GLN A 97 3.75 -15.08 27.26
N ARG A 98 3.50 -15.67 26.09
CA ARG A 98 2.44 -16.66 25.95
C ARG A 98 2.86 -17.90 26.76
N PRO A 99 1.93 -18.55 27.48
CA PRO A 99 2.20 -19.87 28.02
C PRO A 99 2.61 -20.81 26.87
N PRO A 100 3.49 -21.79 27.10
CA PRO A 100 3.96 -22.69 26.05
C PRO A 100 2.76 -23.38 25.37
N PRO A 101 2.84 -23.66 24.06
CA PRO A 101 1.79 -24.37 23.35
C PRO A 101 1.54 -25.70 24.07
N ARG A 102 0.31 -25.86 24.57
CA ARG A 102 -0.15 -27.10 25.18
C ARG A 102 -0.37 -28.10 24.04
N TYR A 103 0.71 -28.75 23.61
CA TYR A 103 0.60 -29.99 22.86
C TYR A 103 0.06 -31.04 23.84
N ASP A 104 -1.26 -31.21 23.87
CA ASP A 104 -1.81 -32.49 24.30
C ASP A 104 -1.29 -33.54 23.31
N THR A 105 -0.49 -34.45 23.84
CA THR A 105 0.03 -35.63 23.17
C THR A 105 -1.08 -36.34 22.39
N PRO A 106 -0.85 -36.80 21.15
CA PRO A 106 -1.71 -37.83 20.59
C PRO A 106 -1.58 -39.06 21.49
N ARG A 107 -2.69 -39.40 22.14
CA ARG A 107 -2.89 -40.66 22.85
C ARG A 107 -2.48 -41.79 21.91
N MET A 108 -1.50 -42.59 22.32
CA MET A 108 -1.22 -43.89 21.73
C MET A 108 -2.55 -44.63 21.61
N GLU A 109 -2.95 -44.93 20.38
CA GLU A 109 -4.02 -45.91 20.12
C GLU A 109 -3.37 -47.28 20.29
N GLU A 110 -3.45 -47.76 21.53
CA GLU A 110 -3.20 -49.12 21.95
C GLU A 110 -4.27 -50.03 21.30
N ASP A 111 -3.84 -51.16 20.74
CA ASP A 111 -4.70 -52.13 20.05
C ASP A 111 -6.00 -52.43 20.83
N ALA A 112 -7.14 -52.28 20.16
CA ALA A 112 -8.44 -52.56 20.76
C ALA A 112 -8.64 -54.08 20.99
N PRO A 113 -9.20 -54.50 22.14
CA PRO A 113 -9.44 -55.91 22.42
C PRO A 113 -10.65 -56.45 21.65
N ILE A 114 -10.48 -57.66 21.11
CA ILE A 114 -11.49 -58.43 20.39
C ILE A 114 -12.64 -58.82 21.34
N ILE A 115 -13.84 -58.27 21.12
CA ILE A 115 -15.08 -58.78 21.73
C ILE A 115 -15.85 -59.58 20.67
N LYS A 116 -15.99 -60.89 20.91
CA LYS A 116 -16.82 -61.80 20.13
C LYS A 116 -18.26 -61.78 20.66
N THR A 117 -19.24 -61.85 19.75
CA THR A 117 -20.47 -62.71 19.74
C THR A 117 -21.62 -61.99 18.98
N PRO A 118 -22.70 -62.67 18.57
CA PRO A 118 -22.81 -63.96 17.85
C PRO A 118 -23.64 -63.85 16.55
N LYS A 119 -23.62 -64.93 15.73
CA LYS A 119 -24.28 -65.09 14.42
C LYS A 119 -25.80 -65.33 14.53
N THR A 120 -26.57 -64.82 13.54
CA THR A 120 -27.53 -65.51 12.61
C THR A 120 -28.69 -64.59 12.17
N PRO A 121 -29.44 -64.85 11.07
CA PRO A 121 -29.05 -65.30 9.72
C PRO A 121 -29.62 -64.39 8.58
N LYS A 122 -29.08 -64.57 7.37
CA LYS A 122 -29.45 -63.88 6.11
C LYS A 122 -30.84 -64.27 5.57
N PRO A 123 -31.47 -63.42 4.73
CA PRO A 123 -32.25 -63.86 3.58
C PRO A 123 -31.41 -63.83 2.29
N GLN A 124 -31.59 -64.86 1.47
CA GLN A 124 -30.94 -65.08 0.18
C GLN A 124 -31.45 -64.12 -0.91
N ALA A 125 -30.53 -63.65 -1.76
CA ALA A 125 -30.82 -63.32 -3.15
C ALA A 125 -29.69 -63.87 -4.04
N LYS A 126 -30.08 -64.36 -5.21
CA LYS A 126 -29.38 -65.29 -6.12
C LYS A 126 -28.11 -64.73 -6.78
N PRO A 127 -27.24 -65.62 -7.31
CA PRO A 127 -25.92 -65.27 -7.82
C PRO A 127 -26.02 -64.79 -9.28
N ASN A 128 -25.28 -63.74 -9.62
CA ASN A 128 -24.86 -63.49 -10.99
C ASN A 128 -23.33 -63.38 -11.01
N ASP A 129 -22.75 -64.43 -11.58
CA ASP A 129 -21.57 -64.51 -12.44
C ASP A 129 -20.32 -63.67 -12.14
N GLY A 130 -19.25 -64.45 -11.98
CA GLY A 130 -17.87 -64.04 -11.97
C GLY A 130 -17.52 -63.01 -13.05
N GLY A 131 -16.95 -61.92 -12.58
CA GLY A 131 -16.21 -60.96 -13.38
C GLY A 131 -14.98 -60.55 -12.59
N SER A 132 -13.91 -61.31 -12.78
CA SER A 132 -12.49 -61.04 -12.52
C SER A 132 -12.15 -59.96 -11.49
N LYS A 133 -11.42 -60.39 -10.45
CA LYS A 133 -10.44 -59.55 -9.76
C LYS A 133 -9.56 -58.89 -10.82
N ALA A 134 -9.88 -57.65 -11.18
CA ALA A 134 -8.94 -56.75 -11.82
C ALA A 134 -7.86 -56.51 -10.76
N ALA A 135 -6.76 -57.26 -10.88
CA ALA A 135 -5.48 -56.82 -10.35
C ALA A 135 -5.32 -55.37 -10.83
N ALA A 136 -5.27 -54.44 -9.87
CA ALA A 136 -5.07 -53.03 -10.16
C ALA A 136 -3.76 -52.91 -10.94
N ASP A 137 -3.88 -52.52 -12.19
CA ASP A 137 -2.78 -52.19 -13.08
C ASP A 137 -2.04 -50.99 -12.44
N PRO A 138 -0.78 -51.12 -11.99
CA PRO A 138 -0.06 -50.06 -11.27
C PRO A 138 0.29 -48.85 -12.16
N SER A 139 -0.14 -48.86 -13.42
CA SER A 139 0.16 -47.85 -14.44
C SER A 139 -0.92 -46.78 -14.63
N LYS A 140 -2.11 -46.93 -14.05
CA LYS A 140 -3.20 -45.95 -14.23
C LYS A 140 -3.23 -44.94 -13.10
N PRO A 141 -3.07 -43.63 -13.40
CA PRO A 141 -3.10 -42.62 -12.37
C PRO A 141 -4.49 -42.56 -11.72
N TYR A 142 -4.51 -42.46 -10.39
CA TYR A 142 -5.74 -42.46 -9.63
C TYR A 142 -6.54 -41.16 -9.88
N ASN A 143 -7.80 -41.30 -10.27
CA ASN A 143 -8.71 -40.19 -10.59
C ASN A 143 -10.02 -40.24 -9.79
N GLY A 144 -9.98 -40.78 -8.57
CA GLY A 144 -11.15 -40.92 -7.70
C GLY A 144 -11.57 -39.61 -7.02
N PRO A 145 -12.64 -39.63 -6.18
CA PRO A 145 -13.10 -38.46 -5.45
C PRO A 145 -11.98 -37.84 -4.61
N LEU A 146 -11.97 -36.52 -4.50
CA LEU A 146 -10.93 -35.79 -3.79
C LEU A 146 -11.20 -35.78 -2.28
N LYS A 147 -10.22 -36.22 -1.48
CA LYS A 147 -10.23 -36.07 -0.01
C LYS A 147 -8.94 -35.38 0.44
N LEU A 148 -9.08 -34.43 1.37
CA LEU A 148 -7.98 -33.70 2.00
C LEU A 148 -7.95 -34.05 3.49
N PRO A 149 -7.43 -35.24 3.87
CA PRO A 149 -7.64 -35.82 5.19
C PRO A 149 -7.03 -34.98 6.32
N HIS A 150 -5.90 -34.33 6.06
CA HIS A 150 -5.13 -33.60 7.07
C HIS A 150 -5.41 -32.09 7.09
N LEU A 151 -5.99 -31.54 6.02
CA LEU A 151 -6.21 -30.10 5.90
C LEU A 151 -7.27 -29.59 6.89
N GLY A 152 -8.43 -30.26 6.95
CA GLY A 152 -9.54 -29.87 7.83
C GLY A 152 -9.13 -29.71 9.29
N PRO A 153 -8.55 -30.75 9.93
CA PRO A 153 -8.09 -30.65 11.32
C PRO A 153 -7.07 -29.53 11.55
N SER A 154 -6.16 -29.29 10.60
CA SER A 154 -5.17 -28.22 10.72
C SER A 154 -5.78 -26.81 10.64
N LEU A 155 -6.84 -26.63 9.85
CA LEU A 155 -7.54 -25.35 9.71
C LEU A 155 -8.47 -25.07 10.90
N GLU A 156 -9.13 -26.10 11.44
CA GLU A 156 -9.97 -25.95 12.63
C GLU A 156 -9.14 -25.53 13.86
N ALA A 157 -7.91 -26.07 13.99
CA ALA A 157 -7.02 -25.75 15.10
C ALA A 157 -6.64 -24.26 15.17
N ILE A 158 -6.54 -23.57 14.03
CA ILE A 158 -6.04 -22.19 13.95
C ILE A 158 -7.15 -21.13 13.98
N MET A 159 -8.39 -21.53 13.70
CA MET A 159 -9.51 -20.62 13.40
C MET A 159 -9.71 -19.52 14.46
N LEU A 160 -9.48 -19.82 15.74
CA LEU A 160 -9.59 -18.87 16.86
C LEU A 160 -8.28 -18.12 17.13
N GLU A 161 -7.14 -18.78 17.04
CA GLU A 161 -5.85 -18.21 17.43
C GLU A 161 -5.34 -17.17 16.42
N THR A 162 -5.53 -17.42 15.12
CA THR A 162 -5.03 -16.55 14.04
C THR A 162 -6.10 -15.64 13.47
N GLN A 163 -7.24 -15.50 14.17
CA GLN A 163 -8.37 -14.65 13.75
C GLN A 163 -8.91 -14.99 12.35
N GLY A 164 -8.82 -16.26 11.93
CA GLY A 164 -9.25 -16.71 10.60
C GLY A 164 -10.73 -16.51 10.27
N ARG A 165 -11.58 -16.20 11.28
CA ARG A 165 -12.98 -15.79 11.08
C ARG A 165 -13.14 -14.36 10.55
N MET A 166 -12.12 -13.53 10.68
CA MET A 166 -12.15 -12.15 10.19
C MET A 166 -11.62 -12.11 8.75
N GLN A 167 -12.35 -11.44 7.86
CA GLN A 167 -11.92 -11.20 6.47
C GLN A 167 -10.59 -10.42 6.41
N LYS A 168 -10.40 -9.46 7.32
CA LYS A 168 -9.15 -8.73 7.51
C LYS A 168 -8.45 -9.23 8.76
N ASN A 169 -7.30 -9.87 8.58
CA ASN A 169 -6.50 -10.46 9.65
C ASN A 169 -4.99 -10.33 9.37
N ARG A 170 -4.16 -11.07 10.10
CA ARG A 170 -2.69 -11.05 9.97
C ARG A 170 -2.11 -12.30 9.31
N ASN A 171 -2.94 -13.05 8.60
CA ASN A 171 -2.56 -14.37 8.08
C ASN A 171 -1.83 -14.22 6.74
N VAL A 172 -0.61 -14.75 6.69
CA VAL A 172 0.22 -14.84 5.49
C VAL A 172 0.46 -16.31 5.19
N LEU A 173 0.16 -16.73 3.97
CA LEU A 173 0.31 -18.12 3.53
C LEU A 173 1.52 -18.27 2.61
N PHE A 174 2.48 -19.08 3.00
CA PHE A 174 3.45 -19.66 2.09
C PHE A 174 2.91 -21.00 1.57
N SER A 175 3.13 -21.29 0.29
CA SER A 175 2.66 -22.55 -0.30
C SER A 175 3.65 -23.07 -1.32
N ALA A 176 3.84 -24.39 -1.33
CA ALA A 176 4.70 -25.07 -2.30
C ALA A 176 4.18 -26.49 -2.60
N ALA A 177 4.48 -27.00 -3.79
CA ALA A 177 4.24 -28.40 -4.16
C ALA A 177 5.54 -29.19 -4.32
N SER A 178 6.55 -28.59 -4.92
CA SER A 178 7.89 -29.14 -5.04
C SER A 178 8.64 -29.08 -3.72
N LEU A 179 9.35 -30.16 -3.37
CA LEU A 179 10.19 -30.16 -2.17
C LEU A 179 11.36 -29.17 -2.28
N LYS A 180 11.81 -28.88 -3.51
CA LYS A 180 12.87 -27.88 -3.75
C LYS A 180 12.35 -26.48 -3.45
N SER A 181 11.18 -26.14 -3.98
CA SER A 181 10.51 -24.87 -3.71
C SER A 181 10.15 -24.73 -2.23
N ALA A 182 9.70 -25.81 -1.59
CA ALA A 182 9.47 -25.82 -0.15
C ALA A 182 10.74 -25.53 0.65
N ALA A 183 11.89 -26.12 0.29
CA ALA A 183 13.17 -25.85 0.94
C ALA A 183 13.65 -24.41 0.78
N LEU A 184 13.26 -23.73 -0.31
CA LEU A 184 13.56 -22.31 -0.52
C LEU A 184 12.65 -21.39 0.32
N LEU A 185 11.37 -21.71 0.43
CA LEU A 185 10.38 -20.85 1.10
C LEU A 185 10.31 -21.06 2.61
N LEU A 186 10.60 -22.26 3.11
CA LEU A 186 10.48 -22.60 4.54
C LEU A 186 11.36 -21.72 5.44
N PRO A 187 12.67 -21.52 5.17
CA PRO A 187 13.49 -20.60 5.96
C PRO A 187 12.97 -19.16 5.97
N MET A 188 12.48 -18.67 4.83
CA MET A 188 11.89 -17.33 4.71
C MET A 188 10.59 -17.19 5.51
N ALA A 189 9.71 -18.19 5.42
CA ALA A 189 8.48 -18.24 6.21
C ALA A 189 8.79 -18.25 7.71
N CYS A 190 9.83 -18.99 8.12
CA CYS A 190 10.26 -19.03 9.50
C CYS A 190 10.86 -17.71 10.00
N GLN A 191 11.68 -17.06 9.19
CA GLN A 191 12.20 -15.72 9.47
C GLN A 191 11.04 -14.73 9.68
N MET A 192 10.06 -14.71 8.77
CA MET A 192 8.87 -13.85 8.90
C MET A 192 8.04 -14.18 10.16
N ALA A 193 7.92 -15.46 10.52
CA ALA A 193 7.20 -15.88 11.72
C ALA A 193 7.90 -15.37 12.99
N THR A 194 9.24 -15.33 12.98
CA THR A 194 10.07 -14.87 14.09
C THR A 194 9.91 -13.37 14.36
N GLU A 195 9.62 -12.57 13.34
CA GLU A 195 9.32 -11.13 13.47
C GLU A 195 8.02 -10.83 14.23
N ARG A 196 7.12 -11.83 14.38
CA ARG A 196 5.83 -11.74 15.11
C ARG A 196 4.88 -10.63 14.63
N GLN A 197 5.10 -10.05 13.46
CA GLN A 197 4.17 -9.10 12.85
C GLN A 197 2.96 -9.82 12.24
N ASN A 198 3.18 -11.03 11.72
CA ASN A 198 2.19 -11.83 11.00
C ASN A 198 1.99 -13.21 11.65
N TYR A 199 0.81 -13.79 11.42
CA TYR A 199 0.60 -15.23 11.62
C TYR A 199 0.98 -15.92 10.31
N VAL A 200 2.13 -16.60 10.33
CA VAL A 200 2.68 -17.23 9.13
C VAL A 200 2.24 -18.69 9.07
N HIS A 201 1.67 -19.05 7.94
CA HIS A 201 1.17 -20.38 7.62
C HIS A 201 1.97 -20.94 6.45
N PHE A 202 2.22 -22.24 6.45
CA PHE A 202 2.83 -22.94 5.32
C PHE A 202 1.96 -24.12 4.89
N ALA A 203 1.50 -24.14 3.64
CA ALA A 203 0.73 -25.24 3.07
C ALA A 203 1.58 -26.07 2.09
N LEU A 204 1.65 -27.38 2.33
CA LEU A 204 2.28 -28.32 1.41
C LEU A 204 1.23 -28.98 0.51
N MET A 205 1.36 -28.82 -0.80
CA MET A 205 0.46 -29.37 -1.83
C MET A 205 1.20 -30.32 -2.80
N SER A 206 2.04 -31.19 -2.22
CA SER A 206 2.98 -32.05 -2.95
C SER A 206 2.41 -33.40 -3.38
N ARG A 207 3.09 -34.06 -4.32
CA ARG A 207 2.95 -35.50 -4.60
C ARG A 207 3.76 -36.38 -3.64
N SER A 208 4.78 -35.82 -2.99
CA SER A 208 5.66 -36.57 -2.09
C SER A 208 4.93 -37.05 -0.83
N ASP A 209 5.31 -38.21 -0.35
CA ASP A 209 4.87 -38.87 0.89
C ASP A 209 5.68 -38.48 2.13
N ILE A 210 6.65 -37.56 2.00
CA ILE A 210 7.47 -37.09 3.12
C ILE A 210 6.61 -36.59 4.29
N SER A 211 6.99 -36.92 5.52
CA SER A 211 6.26 -36.39 6.69
C SER A 211 6.58 -34.91 6.90
N ILE A 212 5.61 -34.12 7.38
CA ILE A 212 5.85 -32.70 7.68
C ILE A 212 6.99 -32.52 8.70
N LYS A 213 7.09 -33.41 9.68
CA LYS A 213 8.16 -33.38 10.69
C LYS A 213 9.54 -33.55 10.07
N GLU A 214 9.67 -34.48 9.14
CA GLU A 214 10.92 -34.73 8.42
C GLU A 214 11.28 -33.56 7.48
N LEU A 215 10.28 -33.01 6.78
CA LEU A 215 10.49 -31.84 5.94
C LEU A 215 11.02 -30.64 6.75
N LEU A 216 10.46 -30.38 7.93
CA LEU A 216 10.94 -29.31 8.81
C LEU A 216 12.36 -29.60 9.33
N ALA A 217 12.63 -30.83 9.75
CA ALA A 217 13.95 -31.22 10.27
C ALA A 217 15.07 -31.09 9.22
N ILE A 218 14.81 -31.49 7.98
CA ILE A 218 15.77 -31.35 6.87
C ILE A 218 16.09 -29.88 6.58
N ASN A 219 15.11 -28.99 6.74
CA ASN A 219 15.27 -27.55 6.51
C ASN A 219 15.74 -26.78 7.76
N GLY A 220 16.13 -27.48 8.84
CA GLY A 220 16.63 -26.86 10.06
C GLY A 220 15.57 -26.06 10.84
N ILE A 221 14.28 -26.31 10.61
CA ILE A 221 13.19 -25.66 11.34
C ILE A 221 12.84 -26.51 12.56
N ASP A 222 13.04 -25.94 13.73
CA ASP A 222 12.70 -26.54 15.01
C ASP A 222 11.40 -25.93 15.59
N LYS A 223 11.09 -26.31 16.84
CA LYS A 223 9.92 -25.80 17.55
C LYS A 223 10.04 -24.34 17.99
N SER A 224 11.22 -23.72 17.86
CA SER A 224 11.39 -22.31 18.21
C SER A 224 10.69 -21.38 17.21
N CYS A 225 10.54 -21.87 15.97
CA CYS A 225 9.86 -21.17 14.91
C CYS A 225 8.32 -21.21 15.08
N PRO A 226 7.63 -20.07 15.22
CA PRO A 226 6.18 -20.03 15.39
C PRO A 226 5.43 -20.17 14.05
N LEU A 227 5.90 -21.08 13.18
CA LEU A 227 5.32 -21.36 11.87
C LEU A 227 4.20 -22.39 11.99
N VAL A 228 3.05 -22.12 11.37
CA VAL A 228 1.91 -23.03 11.38
C VAL A 228 1.86 -23.85 10.08
N MET A 229 1.95 -25.18 10.20
CA MET A 229 1.98 -26.08 9.05
C MET A 229 0.59 -26.62 8.68
N HIS A 230 0.29 -26.67 7.40
CA HIS A 230 -0.92 -27.25 6.82
C HIS A 230 -0.55 -28.33 5.80
N ASP A 231 -1.06 -29.55 6.00
CA ASP A 231 -0.95 -30.62 5.02
C ASP A 231 -2.16 -30.59 4.08
N ALA A 232 -1.95 -30.07 2.88
CA ALA A 232 -2.98 -29.92 1.86
C ALA A 232 -2.86 -30.99 0.76
N ARG A 233 -2.14 -32.09 1.02
CA ARG A 233 -2.00 -33.19 0.06
C ARG A 233 -3.31 -34.00 -0.05
N PRO A 234 -3.70 -34.40 -1.27
CA PRO A 234 -4.85 -35.27 -1.45
C PRO A 234 -4.55 -36.71 -1.04
N ASP A 235 -5.60 -37.48 -0.81
CA ASP A 235 -5.49 -38.93 -0.76
C ASP A 235 -4.89 -39.48 -2.07
N HIS A 236 -3.99 -40.46 -1.96
CA HIS A 236 -3.23 -41.02 -3.08
C HIS A 236 -2.42 -39.98 -3.88
N SER A 237 -1.80 -39.00 -3.20
CA SER A 237 -1.00 -37.93 -3.82
C SER A 237 0.13 -38.43 -4.73
N THR A 238 0.76 -39.55 -4.40
CA THR A 238 1.88 -40.13 -5.16
C THR A 238 1.47 -40.71 -6.52
N THR A 239 0.21 -41.16 -6.65
CA THR A 239 -0.31 -41.83 -7.86
C THR A 239 -1.42 -41.03 -8.56
N ALA A 240 -1.74 -39.83 -8.08
CA ALA A 240 -2.81 -39.01 -8.63
C ALA A 240 -2.51 -38.47 -10.04
N ALA A 241 -3.55 -38.42 -10.88
CA ALA A 241 -3.47 -37.78 -12.20
C ALA A 241 -3.23 -36.27 -12.08
N GLU A 242 -2.56 -35.66 -13.06
CA GLU A 242 -2.26 -34.22 -13.04
C GLU A 242 -3.52 -33.32 -12.95
N PRO A 243 -4.62 -33.56 -13.70
CA PRO A 243 -5.84 -32.77 -13.55
C PRO A 243 -6.46 -32.88 -12.15
N ARG A 244 -6.33 -34.04 -11.50
CA ARG A 244 -6.78 -34.25 -10.12
C ARG A 244 -5.93 -33.45 -9.14
N MET A 245 -4.63 -33.35 -9.37
CA MET A 245 -3.72 -32.53 -8.57
C MET A 245 -4.03 -31.03 -8.71
N THR A 246 -4.27 -30.54 -9.93
CA THR A 246 -4.71 -29.15 -10.15
C THR A 246 -6.01 -28.87 -9.39
N PHE A 247 -7.01 -29.75 -9.52
CA PHE A 247 -8.28 -29.63 -8.80
C PHE A 247 -8.11 -29.70 -7.27
N SER A 248 -7.17 -30.53 -6.78
CA SER A 248 -6.81 -30.61 -5.37
C SER A 248 -6.28 -29.29 -4.84
N VAL A 249 -5.38 -28.64 -5.57
CA VAL A 249 -4.81 -27.33 -5.22
C VAL A 249 -5.91 -26.27 -5.14
N THR A 250 -6.76 -26.19 -6.18
CA THR A 250 -7.90 -25.27 -6.22
C THR A 250 -8.84 -25.48 -5.02
N ARG A 251 -9.15 -26.75 -4.68
CA ARG A 251 -10.05 -27.06 -3.56
C ARG A 251 -9.40 -26.82 -2.20
N ALA A 252 -8.11 -27.11 -2.04
CA ALA A 252 -7.38 -26.83 -0.81
C ALA A 252 -7.33 -25.32 -0.54
N LEU A 253 -6.96 -24.52 -1.55
CA LEU A 253 -6.92 -23.07 -1.42
C LEU A 253 -8.32 -22.47 -1.16
N TYR A 254 -9.38 -23.06 -1.70
CA TYR A 254 -10.76 -22.70 -1.33
C TYR A 254 -11.03 -22.86 0.17
N TYR A 255 -10.69 -24.01 0.76
CA TYR A 255 -10.88 -24.20 2.20
C TYR A 255 -9.96 -23.31 3.04
N ILE A 256 -8.71 -23.13 2.62
CA ILE A 256 -7.79 -22.21 3.30
C ILE A 256 -8.38 -20.79 3.29
N ASN A 257 -8.89 -20.31 2.15
CA ASN A 257 -9.53 -19.01 2.09
C ASN A 257 -10.76 -18.91 3.00
N LEU A 258 -11.58 -19.97 3.06
CA LEU A 258 -12.81 -20.00 3.87
C LEU A 258 -12.55 -19.98 5.39
N TYR A 259 -11.48 -20.59 5.88
CA TYR A 259 -11.22 -20.73 7.32
C TYR A 259 -10.11 -19.82 7.84
N MET A 260 -9.17 -19.42 6.99
CA MET A 260 -7.98 -18.65 7.36
C MET A 260 -8.00 -17.23 6.79
N HIS A 261 -8.67 -17.00 5.65
CA HIS A 261 -8.70 -15.70 4.95
C HIS A 261 -7.30 -15.06 4.85
N PRO A 262 -6.35 -15.71 4.14
CA PRO A 262 -5.01 -15.16 3.98
C PRO A 262 -5.10 -13.79 3.32
N GLN A 263 -4.38 -12.80 3.84
CA GLN A 263 -4.24 -11.52 3.16
C GLN A 263 -3.31 -11.65 1.95
N VAL A 264 -2.35 -12.57 2.05
CA VAL A 264 -1.29 -12.76 1.06
C VAL A 264 -0.95 -14.24 0.93
N VAL A 265 -0.70 -14.67 -0.31
CA VAL A 265 -0.21 -16.00 -0.67
C VAL A 265 1.13 -15.86 -1.39
N ILE A 266 2.18 -16.46 -0.85
CA ILE A 266 3.55 -16.41 -1.37
C ILE A 266 3.92 -17.79 -1.92
N ILE A 267 4.34 -17.83 -3.18
CA ILE A 267 4.74 -19.07 -3.87
C ILE A 267 6.05 -18.89 -4.63
N ASP A 268 6.72 -20.00 -4.92
CA ASP A 268 7.82 -20.04 -5.88
C ASP A 268 7.24 -20.19 -7.29
N SER A 269 7.58 -19.27 -8.19
CA SER A 269 7.17 -19.31 -9.60
C SER A 269 8.29 -19.75 -10.54
N SER A 270 9.41 -20.24 -10.00
CA SER A 270 10.51 -20.78 -10.77
C SER A 270 10.12 -22.07 -11.50
N SER A 271 10.96 -22.51 -12.44
CA SER A 271 10.81 -23.80 -13.11
C SER A 271 10.98 -25.01 -12.20
N THR A 272 11.38 -24.80 -10.93
CA THR A 272 11.53 -25.88 -9.95
C THR A 272 10.21 -26.27 -9.30
N GLU A 273 9.17 -25.44 -9.45
CA GLU A 273 7.84 -25.67 -8.94
C GLU A 273 6.96 -26.44 -9.95
N GLU A 274 5.96 -27.14 -9.44
CA GLU A 274 5.09 -28.01 -10.24
C GLU A 274 4.06 -27.24 -11.08
N SER A 275 3.88 -27.61 -12.35
CA SER A 275 2.95 -26.96 -13.29
C SER A 275 1.49 -26.98 -12.83
N TYR A 276 1.05 -28.11 -12.27
CA TYR A 276 -0.31 -28.30 -11.76
C TYR A 276 -0.61 -27.37 -10.58
N PHE A 277 0.41 -27.08 -9.77
CA PHE A 277 0.30 -26.24 -8.58
C PHE A 277 0.20 -24.77 -8.97
N LEU A 278 1.09 -24.30 -9.84
CA LEU A 278 1.05 -22.94 -10.37
C LEU A 278 -0.28 -22.65 -11.07
N SER A 279 -0.76 -23.61 -11.86
CA SER A 279 -2.04 -23.46 -12.58
C SER A 279 -3.22 -23.37 -11.60
N GLY A 280 -3.30 -24.29 -10.63
CA GLY A 280 -4.40 -24.31 -9.66
C GLY A 280 -4.44 -23.09 -8.73
N ILE A 281 -3.28 -22.59 -8.29
CA ILE A 281 -3.22 -21.37 -7.46
C ILE A 281 -3.63 -20.15 -8.27
N ARG A 282 -3.07 -19.95 -9.47
CA ARG A 282 -3.38 -18.79 -10.32
C ARG A 282 -4.85 -18.74 -10.74
N GLU A 283 -5.48 -19.89 -10.90
CA GLU A 283 -6.92 -20.00 -11.14
C GLU A 283 -7.71 -19.57 -9.90
N LYS A 284 -7.44 -20.20 -8.75
CA LYS A 284 -8.27 -20.00 -7.55
C LYS A 284 -8.09 -18.63 -6.90
N ILE A 285 -6.87 -18.06 -6.93
CA ILE A 285 -6.58 -16.79 -6.26
C ILE A 285 -7.37 -15.62 -6.84
N ARG A 286 -7.75 -15.69 -8.12
CA ARG A 286 -8.57 -14.65 -8.79
C ARG A 286 -9.96 -14.51 -8.18
N ASP A 287 -10.47 -15.59 -7.55
CA ASP A 287 -11.75 -15.59 -6.84
C ASP A 287 -11.62 -15.18 -5.36
N THR A 288 -10.41 -14.83 -4.92
CA THR A 288 -10.13 -14.46 -3.52
C THR A 288 -9.66 -13.01 -3.46
N GLU A 289 -9.81 -12.39 -2.29
CA GLU A 289 -9.27 -11.04 -2.04
C GLU A 289 -7.76 -11.06 -1.68
N ALA A 290 -7.13 -12.24 -1.69
CA ALA A 290 -5.75 -12.42 -1.29
C ALA A 290 -4.77 -12.02 -2.41
N THR A 291 -3.70 -11.34 -2.02
CA THR A 291 -2.64 -10.94 -2.97
C THR A 291 -1.68 -12.09 -3.22
N LEU A 292 -1.48 -12.46 -4.49
CA LEU A 292 -0.46 -13.43 -4.90
C LEU A 292 0.89 -12.74 -5.07
N ILE A 293 1.90 -13.23 -4.34
CA ILE A 293 3.31 -12.86 -4.53
C ILE A 293 4.04 -14.06 -5.09
N GLU A 294 4.47 -13.93 -6.33
CA GLU A 294 5.27 -14.92 -7.04
C GLU A 294 6.75 -14.57 -6.90
N VAL A 295 7.50 -15.42 -6.20
CA VAL A 295 8.93 -15.23 -6.00
C VAL A 295 9.71 -16.13 -6.97
N SER A 296 10.80 -15.61 -7.53
CA SER A 296 11.64 -16.32 -8.50
C SER A 296 13.04 -16.60 -7.94
N GLU A 297 13.92 -17.21 -8.76
CA GLU A 297 15.24 -17.66 -8.35
C GLU A 297 16.03 -16.62 -7.52
N LYS A 298 16.76 -17.13 -6.52
CA LYS A 298 17.51 -16.36 -5.49
C LYS A 298 16.60 -15.57 -4.53
N THR A 299 15.40 -16.09 -4.28
CA THR A 299 14.39 -15.60 -3.32
C THR A 299 14.98 -15.08 -2.00
N ALA A 300 15.77 -15.91 -1.32
CA ALA A 300 16.25 -15.60 0.03
C ALA A 300 17.18 -14.38 0.10
N GLN A 301 17.98 -14.15 -0.94
CA GLN A 301 18.91 -13.00 -0.99
C GLN A 301 18.25 -11.73 -1.54
N ARG A 302 17.29 -11.86 -2.46
CA ARG A 302 16.63 -10.72 -3.11
C ARG A 302 15.46 -10.15 -2.32
N PHE A 303 14.78 -11.00 -1.54
CA PHE A 303 13.55 -10.67 -0.83
C PHE A 303 13.68 -10.91 0.68
N SER A 304 14.89 -10.81 1.25
CA SER A 304 15.12 -10.87 2.70
C SER A 304 14.21 -9.89 3.45
N TRP A 305 14.04 -8.68 2.89
CA TRP A 305 13.19 -7.61 3.41
C TRP A 305 11.68 -7.91 3.41
N LEU A 306 11.22 -8.91 2.65
CA LEU A 306 9.82 -9.32 2.63
C LEU A 306 9.35 -9.77 4.02
N SER A 307 10.24 -10.44 4.77
CA SER A 307 9.97 -10.96 6.11
C SER A 307 9.63 -9.88 7.15
N LYS A 308 10.10 -8.64 6.92
CA LYS A 308 9.93 -7.49 7.81
C LYS A 308 8.60 -6.75 7.64
N LEU A 309 7.82 -7.08 6.61
CA LEU A 309 6.55 -6.42 6.31
C LEU A 309 5.37 -7.12 6.97
N ASP A 310 4.36 -6.33 7.34
CA ASP A 310 3.10 -6.85 7.88
C ASP A 310 2.12 -7.27 6.76
N SER A 311 1.08 -8.01 7.13
CA SER A 311 0.09 -8.55 6.20
C SER A 311 -0.64 -7.47 5.40
N SER A 312 -0.90 -6.31 6.02
CA SER A 312 -1.54 -5.16 5.37
C SER A 312 -0.65 -4.54 4.30
N ALA A 313 0.64 -4.34 4.59
CA ALA A 313 1.60 -3.86 3.62
C ALA A 313 1.77 -4.86 2.48
N LEU A 314 1.93 -6.15 2.78
CA LEU A 314 2.06 -7.20 1.76
C LEU A 314 0.79 -7.34 0.90
N ALA A 315 -0.40 -7.07 1.43
CA ALA A 315 -1.64 -7.10 0.65
C ALA A 315 -1.63 -6.05 -0.47
N ALA A 316 -1.00 -4.89 -0.26
CA ALA A 316 -0.87 -3.84 -1.27
C ALA A 316 0.24 -4.10 -2.32
N TRP A 317 0.91 -5.26 -2.28
CA TRP A 317 2.11 -5.55 -3.09
C TRP A 317 1.94 -5.32 -4.60
N ASN A 318 0.77 -5.67 -5.15
CA ASN A 318 0.46 -5.54 -6.58
C ASN A 318 -0.30 -4.22 -6.91
N GLU A 319 -0.70 -3.46 -5.90
CA GLU A 319 -1.45 -2.21 -6.08
C GLU A 319 -0.51 -1.00 -6.22
N VAL A 320 0.62 -1.04 -5.50
CA VAL A 320 1.63 0.03 -5.51
C VAL A 320 2.31 0.12 -6.87
N ASN A 321 2.23 1.30 -7.48
CA ASN A 321 2.91 1.63 -8.72
C ASN A 321 3.62 2.98 -8.57
N PHE A 322 4.76 3.13 -9.21
CA PHE A 322 5.48 4.40 -9.25
C PHE A 322 6.06 4.65 -10.64
N ASP A 323 6.09 5.90 -11.05
CA ASP A 323 6.72 6.35 -12.30
C ASP A 323 7.99 7.16 -11.99
N ILE A 324 8.91 7.24 -12.95
CA ILE A 324 10.17 7.98 -12.81
C ILE A 324 10.15 9.19 -13.73
N ILE A 325 10.54 10.35 -13.20
CA ILE A 325 10.66 11.60 -13.93
C ILE A 325 12.07 12.14 -13.79
N ILE A 326 12.67 12.48 -14.93
CA ILE A 326 14.00 13.06 -15.01
C ILE A 326 13.94 14.33 -15.86
N GLN A 327 14.40 15.45 -15.30
CA GLN A 327 14.55 16.71 -16.04
C GLN A 327 15.96 16.77 -16.61
N ALA A 328 16.12 16.60 -17.92
CA ALA A 328 17.44 16.58 -18.55
C ALA A 328 18.07 17.98 -18.56
N PRO A 329 19.39 18.08 -18.28
CA PRO A 329 20.10 19.35 -18.33
C PRO A 329 20.25 19.81 -19.79
N ARG A 330 20.51 21.11 -19.99
CA ARG A 330 20.74 21.66 -21.34
C ARG A 330 22.11 21.29 -21.88
N HIS A 331 23.06 21.13 -20.98
CA HIS A 331 24.46 20.82 -21.27
C HIS A 331 24.93 19.67 -20.39
N GLY A 332 25.92 18.90 -20.84
CA GLY A 332 26.53 17.87 -20.00
C GLY A 332 25.71 16.58 -19.90
N ALA A 333 25.53 15.91 -21.04
CA ALA A 333 24.81 14.64 -21.13
C ALA A 333 25.42 13.48 -20.32
N GLY A 334 26.67 13.60 -19.85
CA GLY A 334 27.40 12.55 -19.14
C GLY A 334 26.67 12.05 -17.88
N ASN A 335 26.16 12.98 -17.07
CA ASN A 335 25.48 12.67 -15.81
C ASN A 335 24.16 11.92 -16.04
N LEU A 336 23.34 12.42 -16.98
CA LEU A 336 22.12 11.74 -17.40
C LEU A 336 22.40 10.32 -17.95
N LYS A 337 23.45 10.14 -18.75
CA LYS A 337 23.84 8.82 -19.26
C LYS A 337 24.25 7.86 -18.14
N ARG A 338 24.97 8.35 -17.12
CA ARG A 338 25.34 7.56 -15.93
C ARG A 338 24.08 7.10 -15.18
N LEU A 339 23.15 8.02 -14.92
CA LEU A 339 21.86 7.70 -14.30
C LEU A 339 21.10 6.62 -15.09
N LEU A 340 20.91 6.81 -16.40
CA LEU A 340 20.16 5.87 -17.24
C LEU A 340 20.82 4.48 -17.31
N ARG A 341 22.16 4.41 -17.34
CA ARG A 341 22.88 3.12 -17.25
C ARG A 341 22.69 2.45 -15.90
N SER A 342 22.70 3.21 -14.81
CA SER A 342 22.48 2.67 -13.47
C SER A 342 21.05 2.15 -13.27
N LEU A 343 20.05 2.90 -13.75
CA LEU A 343 18.64 2.46 -13.77
C LEU A 343 18.46 1.16 -14.56
N ALA A 344 19.11 1.04 -15.73
CA ALA A 344 19.03 -0.17 -16.55
C ALA A 344 19.69 -1.40 -15.89
N ARG A 345 20.58 -1.22 -14.90
CA ARG A 345 21.21 -2.30 -14.13
C ARG A 345 20.47 -2.62 -12.84
N ALA A 346 19.56 -1.75 -12.40
CA ALA A 346 18.83 -1.96 -11.16
C ALA A 346 17.91 -3.18 -11.25
N ASP A 347 17.81 -3.92 -10.14
CA ASP A 347 16.97 -5.10 -10.06
C ASP A 347 15.49 -4.69 -9.95
N LEU A 348 14.70 -5.12 -10.92
CA LEU A 348 13.25 -4.89 -10.98
C LEU A 348 12.47 -6.11 -10.45
N ALA A 349 13.13 -7.10 -9.86
CA ALA A 349 12.47 -8.28 -9.31
C ALA A 349 11.40 -7.90 -8.27
N GLY A 350 10.19 -8.42 -8.43
CA GLY A 350 9.06 -8.12 -7.54
C GLY A 350 8.47 -6.73 -7.71
N VAL A 351 8.93 -5.93 -8.68
CA VAL A 351 8.44 -4.58 -8.97
C VAL A 351 7.86 -4.56 -10.39
N SER A 352 6.67 -3.96 -10.56
CA SER A 352 6.17 -3.66 -11.90
C SER A 352 7.09 -2.62 -12.53
N PRO A 353 7.71 -2.87 -13.71
CA PRO A 353 8.67 -1.93 -14.28
C PRO A 353 8.04 -0.53 -14.40
N PRO A 354 8.65 0.51 -13.78
CA PRO A 354 8.06 1.83 -13.71
C PRO A 354 8.12 2.52 -15.07
N HIS A 355 7.15 3.39 -15.38
CA HIS A 355 7.25 4.19 -16.59
C HIS A 355 8.29 5.29 -16.42
N LEU A 356 9.17 5.47 -17.40
CA LEU A 356 10.27 6.42 -17.37
C LEU A 356 9.97 7.60 -18.31
N THR A 357 9.80 8.79 -17.74
CA THR A 357 9.63 10.04 -18.47
C THR A 357 10.90 10.88 -18.39
N ILE A 358 11.48 11.21 -19.54
CA ILE A 358 12.62 12.13 -19.63
C ILE A 358 12.14 13.42 -20.29
N GLU A 359 12.20 14.52 -19.55
CA GLU A 359 11.95 15.85 -20.08
C GLU A 359 13.22 16.39 -20.74
N LEU A 360 13.18 16.59 -22.05
CA LEU A 360 14.32 17.03 -22.84
C LEU A 360 14.25 18.54 -23.13
N PRO A 361 15.40 19.24 -23.09
CA PRO A 361 15.51 20.62 -23.53
C PRO A 361 15.19 20.76 -25.03
N PRO A 362 14.95 21.99 -25.53
CA PRO A 362 14.61 22.22 -26.93
C PRO A 362 15.73 21.80 -27.89
N THR A 363 16.98 21.99 -27.49
CA THR A 363 18.18 21.54 -28.22
C THR A 363 18.84 20.43 -27.42
N VAL A 364 19.03 19.28 -28.04
CA VAL A 364 19.64 18.08 -27.42
C VAL A 364 20.97 17.83 -28.11
N GLU A 365 22.02 17.57 -27.33
CA GLU A 365 23.34 17.22 -27.86
C GLU A 365 23.28 15.93 -28.72
N GLU A 366 24.09 15.86 -29.77
CA GLU A 366 24.11 14.71 -30.68
C GLU A 366 24.51 13.42 -29.96
N ASP A 367 25.48 13.52 -29.05
CA ASP A 367 25.94 12.40 -28.23
C ASP A 367 24.83 11.83 -27.32
N LEU A 368 23.97 12.68 -26.75
CA LEU A 368 22.79 12.25 -25.99
C LEU A 368 21.73 11.61 -26.91
N THR A 369 21.51 12.20 -28.08
CA THR A 369 20.56 11.69 -29.07
C THR A 369 20.95 10.28 -29.55
N SER A 370 22.23 10.07 -29.85
CA SER A 370 22.77 8.76 -30.23
C SER A 370 22.58 7.71 -29.12
N PHE A 371 22.83 8.10 -27.87
CA PHE A 371 22.60 7.23 -26.71
C PHE A 371 21.11 6.87 -26.53
N LEU A 372 20.21 7.85 -26.59
CA LEU A 372 18.77 7.65 -26.42
C LEU A 372 18.17 6.79 -27.54
N ASN A 373 18.71 6.85 -28.76
CA ASN A 373 18.28 5.99 -29.87
C ASN A 373 18.48 4.50 -29.59
N GLY A 374 19.54 4.14 -28.85
CA GLY A 374 19.84 2.75 -28.47
C GLY A 374 19.32 2.34 -27.10
N TYR A 375 18.74 3.28 -26.33
CA TYR A 375 18.30 3.02 -24.96
C TYR A 375 16.89 2.40 -24.96
N GLU A 376 16.77 1.20 -24.41
CA GLU A 376 15.51 0.50 -24.26
C GLU A 376 15.13 0.38 -22.77
N TRP A 377 13.89 0.77 -22.44
CA TRP A 377 13.33 0.65 -21.10
C TRP A 377 11.95 -0.01 -21.12
N PRO A 378 11.68 -1.00 -20.27
CA PRO A 378 12.61 -1.64 -19.34
C PRO A 378 13.67 -2.52 -20.05
N PRO A 379 14.80 -2.85 -19.40
CA PRO A 379 15.82 -3.73 -19.97
C PRO A 379 15.25 -5.08 -20.41
N LYS A 380 15.79 -5.67 -21.48
CA LYS A 380 15.40 -7.01 -21.94
C LYS A 380 15.76 -8.03 -20.86
N SER A 381 14.75 -8.59 -20.19
CA SER A 381 14.93 -9.73 -19.31
C SER A 381 15.08 -11.00 -20.15
N HIS A 382 16.05 -11.85 -19.83
CA HIS A 382 16.24 -13.13 -20.49
C HIS A 382 14.94 -13.97 -20.39
N GLY A 383 14.44 -14.45 -21.54
CA GLY A 383 13.35 -15.44 -21.60
C GLY A 383 11.91 -14.90 -21.54
N VAL A 384 11.69 -13.58 -21.46
CA VAL A 384 10.33 -13.00 -21.44
C VAL A 384 10.03 -12.29 -22.76
N ALA A 385 8.81 -12.48 -23.29
CA ALA A 385 8.31 -11.80 -24.48
C ALA A 385 8.54 -10.27 -24.42
N PRO A 386 8.69 -9.57 -25.56
CA PRO A 386 9.03 -8.15 -25.57
C PRO A 386 8.03 -7.35 -24.74
N LYS A 387 8.51 -6.76 -23.64
CA LYS A 387 7.74 -5.82 -22.82
C LYS A 387 7.35 -4.62 -23.67
N THR A 388 6.21 -4.01 -23.36
CA THR A 388 5.84 -2.70 -23.88
C THR A 388 6.98 -1.71 -23.61
N LYS A 389 7.27 -0.82 -24.58
CA LYS A 389 8.24 0.26 -24.35
C LYS A 389 7.65 1.21 -23.31
N LEU A 390 8.32 1.38 -22.18
CA LEU A 390 7.88 2.24 -21.07
C LEU A 390 8.72 3.52 -20.95
N LEU A 391 9.35 3.94 -22.05
CA LEU A 391 10.12 5.18 -22.14
C LEU A 391 9.31 6.24 -22.87
N SER A 392 9.11 7.39 -22.23
CA SER A 392 8.55 8.59 -22.84
C SER A 392 9.58 9.72 -22.87
N LEU A 393 9.87 10.22 -24.08
CA LEU A 393 10.74 11.38 -24.27
C LEU A 393 9.88 12.61 -24.56
N ARG A 394 9.93 13.61 -23.68
CA ARG A 394 9.16 14.86 -23.81
C ARG A 394 10.08 16.00 -24.18
N ARG A 395 10.20 16.29 -25.47
CA ARG A 395 11.04 17.40 -25.96
C ARG A 395 10.28 18.72 -25.95
N ARG A 396 10.88 19.76 -25.38
CA ARG A 396 10.30 21.12 -25.37
C ARG A 396 10.35 21.77 -26.76
N ILE A 397 9.31 22.54 -27.10
CA ILE A 397 9.23 23.33 -28.35
C ILE A 397 9.80 24.75 -28.16
N PRO A 398 9.39 25.54 -27.13
CA PRO A 398 9.97 26.86 -26.90
C PRO A 398 11.50 26.82 -26.73
N ARG A 399 12.19 27.64 -27.53
CA ARG A 399 13.66 27.79 -27.50
C ARG A 399 14.14 28.82 -26.49
N LEU A 400 13.26 29.70 -26.04
CA LEU A 400 13.54 30.68 -25.00
C LEU A 400 13.86 29.97 -23.69
N LYS A 401 14.62 30.67 -22.83
CA LYS A 401 14.86 30.20 -21.47
C LYS A 401 13.55 30.18 -20.70
N MET A 402 13.41 29.16 -19.87
CA MET A 402 12.18 28.93 -19.12
C MET A 402 12.08 29.87 -17.92
N SER A 403 10.90 30.42 -17.66
CA SER A 403 10.64 31.11 -16.39
C SER A 403 10.49 30.09 -15.24
N GLU A 404 10.64 30.55 -14.00
CA GLU A 404 10.41 29.71 -12.80
C GLU A 404 9.00 29.09 -12.80
N GLU A 405 8.01 29.87 -13.25
CA GLU A 405 6.62 29.42 -13.38
C GLU A 405 6.47 28.35 -14.46
N GLU A 406 6.95 28.60 -15.67
CA GLU A 406 6.86 27.66 -16.80
C GLU A 406 7.56 26.33 -16.49
N SER A 407 8.72 26.38 -15.82
CA SER A 407 9.48 25.18 -15.40
C SER A 407 8.67 24.34 -14.43
N SER A 408 8.03 25.01 -13.46
CA SER A 408 7.23 24.35 -12.43
C SER A 408 5.93 23.78 -12.98
N VAL A 409 5.25 24.50 -13.87
CA VAL A 409 4.01 24.02 -14.52
C VAL A 409 4.30 22.77 -15.33
N ARG A 410 5.34 22.81 -16.17
CA ARG A 410 5.74 21.66 -16.98
C ARG A 410 6.10 20.45 -16.13
N PHE A 411 6.84 20.66 -15.04
CA PHE A 411 7.15 19.61 -14.07
C PHE A 411 5.87 18.97 -13.50
N LEU A 412 4.87 19.75 -13.10
CA LEU A 412 3.63 19.20 -12.54
C LEU A 412 2.74 18.51 -13.58
N GLU A 413 2.79 18.96 -14.84
CA GLU A 413 2.10 18.34 -15.98
C GLU A 413 2.82 17.06 -16.50
N SER A 414 4.04 16.79 -16.01
CA SER A 414 4.82 15.65 -16.47
C SER A 414 4.23 14.30 -16.02
N PHE A 415 3.43 14.29 -14.95
CA PHE A 415 2.80 13.10 -14.39
C PHE A 415 1.40 13.39 -13.83
N TRP A 416 0.52 12.39 -13.96
CA TRP A 416 -0.80 12.41 -13.35
C TRP A 416 -1.17 11.01 -12.84
N PRO A 417 -1.45 10.83 -11.54
CA PRO A 417 -1.73 9.51 -10.98
C PRO A 417 -3.16 9.06 -11.34
N ALA A 418 -3.29 7.89 -11.97
CA ALA A 418 -4.60 7.30 -12.24
C ALA A 418 -5.35 6.92 -10.95
N LYS A 419 -4.61 6.45 -9.94
CA LYS A 419 -5.12 6.18 -8.59
C LYS A 419 -4.24 6.94 -7.58
N PRO A 420 -4.66 8.12 -7.10
CA PRO A 420 -3.80 8.98 -6.27
C PRO A 420 -3.22 8.29 -5.03
N PHE A 421 -3.96 7.36 -4.42
CA PHE A 421 -3.48 6.64 -3.25
C PHE A 421 -2.39 5.60 -3.56
N HIS A 422 -2.37 5.04 -4.79
CA HIS A 422 -1.52 3.89 -5.17
C HIS A 422 -0.47 4.18 -6.24
N SER A 423 -0.64 5.25 -7.01
CA SER A 423 0.26 5.69 -8.06
C SER A 423 1.14 6.82 -7.52
N HIS A 424 2.44 6.59 -7.46
CA HIS A 424 3.42 7.54 -6.90
C HIS A 424 4.43 7.97 -7.97
N VAL A 425 5.27 8.95 -7.66
CA VAL A 425 6.28 9.45 -8.60
C VAL A 425 7.63 9.60 -7.93
N ILE A 426 8.67 9.10 -8.59
CA ILE A 426 10.06 9.29 -8.22
C ILE A 426 10.64 10.38 -9.12
N VAL A 427 11.16 11.43 -8.50
CA VAL A 427 11.86 12.52 -9.18
C VAL A 427 13.35 12.31 -8.95
N LEU A 428 14.09 12.13 -10.04
CA LEU A 428 15.54 11.95 -10.01
C LEU A 428 16.22 13.08 -10.77
N SER A 429 17.18 13.72 -10.10
CA SER A 429 18.09 14.66 -10.71
C SER A 429 19.07 13.93 -11.65
N PRO A 430 19.46 14.52 -12.78
CA PRO A 430 20.45 13.95 -13.71
C PRO A 430 21.79 13.57 -13.07
N HIS A 431 22.11 14.18 -11.93
CA HIS A 431 23.36 13.99 -11.18
C HIS A 431 23.36 12.75 -10.28
N THR A 432 22.24 12.03 -10.22
CA THR A 432 22.10 10.83 -9.39
C THR A 432 22.61 9.58 -10.07
N GLU A 433 23.05 8.61 -9.27
CA GLU A 433 23.35 7.25 -9.70
C GLU A 433 22.74 6.28 -8.71
N VAL A 434 22.07 5.23 -9.19
CA VAL A 434 21.33 4.29 -8.32
C VAL A 434 22.03 2.95 -8.22
N THR A 435 21.88 2.26 -7.08
CA THR A 435 22.40 0.90 -6.90
C THR A 435 21.44 -0.17 -7.41
N SER A 436 21.93 -1.41 -7.48
CA SER A 436 21.13 -2.56 -7.92
C SER A 436 19.87 -2.81 -7.06
N GLN A 437 19.92 -2.42 -5.79
CA GLN A 437 18.85 -2.63 -4.80
C GLN A 437 17.87 -1.46 -4.67
N PHE A 438 18.04 -0.41 -5.48
CA PHE A 438 17.27 0.83 -5.39
C PHE A 438 15.75 0.61 -5.38
N PHE A 439 15.21 -0.19 -6.30
CA PHE A 439 13.77 -0.44 -6.38
C PHE A 439 13.23 -1.30 -5.24
N HIS A 440 14.05 -2.19 -4.68
CA HIS A 440 13.70 -2.96 -3.49
C HIS A 440 13.53 -2.04 -2.29
N TYR A 441 14.47 -1.11 -2.07
CA TYR A 441 14.37 -0.11 -1.00
C TYR A 441 13.15 0.80 -1.17
N VAL A 442 12.90 1.30 -2.39
CA VAL A 442 11.74 2.15 -2.68
C VAL A 442 10.44 1.40 -2.39
N LYS A 443 10.29 0.17 -2.90
CA LYS A 443 9.07 -0.63 -2.69
C LYS A 443 8.87 -0.96 -1.21
N TYR A 444 9.92 -1.42 -0.53
CA TYR A 444 9.89 -1.68 0.90
C TYR A 444 9.46 -0.45 1.71
N SER A 445 10.08 0.71 1.44
CA SER A 445 9.80 1.97 2.12
C SER A 445 8.35 2.41 1.92
N ILE A 446 7.82 2.31 0.71
CA ILE A 446 6.42 2.64 0.43
C ILE A 446 5.47 1.72 1.22
N LEU A 447 5.67 0.41 1.09
CA LEU A 447 4.80 -0.59 1.71
C LEU A 447 4.76 -0.41 3.23
N GLN A 448 5.91 -0.22 3.88
CA GLN A 448 5.97 -0.07 5.32
C GLN A 448 5.44 1.29 5.81
N ARG A 449 5.80 2.40 5.13
CA ARG A 449 5.46 3.75 5.59
C ARG A 449 4.03 4.18 5.27
N ARG A 450 3.41 3.56 4.27
CA ARG A 450 2.08 3.95 3.79
C ARG A 450 1.02 2.87 3.93
N TYR A 451 1.36 1.59 3.73
CA TYR A 451 0.38 0.50 3.64
C TYR A 451 0.35 -0.41 4.86
N SER A 452 1.29 -0.25 5.79
CA SER A 452 1.30 -1.04 7.01
C SER A 452 0.10 -0.72 7.90
N THR A 453 -0.26 -1.69 8.74
CA THR A 453 -1.33 -1.58 9.73
C THR A 453 -1.08 -0.40 10.68
N ILE A 454 0.18 -0.19 11.06
CA ILE A 454 0.55 0.92 11.94
C ILE A 454 0.37 2.25 11.21
N ALA A 455 0.78 2.33 9.93
CA ALA A 455 0.61 3.54 9.14
C ALA A 455 -0.86 3.93 8.97
N ASN A 456 -1.70 2.96 8.61
CA ASN A 456 -3.14 3.17 8.46
C ASN A 456 -3.82 3.60 9.76
N ARG A 457 -3.39 3.07 10.91
CA ARG A 457 -3.96 3.44 12.23
C ARG A 457 -3.55 4.85 12.68
N GLN A 458 -2.36 5.28 12.30
CA GLN A 458 -1.80 6.59 12.69
C GLN A 458 -2.10 7.69 11.65
N HIS A 459 -2.81 7.36 10.58
CA HIS A 459 -3.19 8.28 9.52
C HIS A 459 -1.99 9.01 8.89
N TRP A 460 -0.86 8.30 8.70
CA TRP A 460 0.37 8.92 8.16
C TRP A 460 0.20 9.42 6.71
N GLU A 461 -0.79 8.90 5.98
CA GLU A 461 -1.21 9.43 4.69
C GLU A 461 -1.56 10.93 4.72
N ASN A 462 -1.95 11.45 5.90
CA ASN A 462 -2.30 12.86 6.07
C ASN A 462 -1.12 13.76 6.42
N LYS A 463 0.06 13.22 6.71
CA LYS A 463 1.22 14.00 7.17
C LYS A 463 2.45 13.84 6.29
N LEU A 464 2.62 12.70 5.62
CA LEU A 464 3.76 12.48 4.76
C LEU A 464 3.51 13.04 3.36
N PHE A 465 4.38 13.95 2.93
CA PHE A 465 4.44 14.43 1.55
C PHE A 465 5.12 13.41 0.63
N GLY A 466 6.19 12.80 1.13
CA GLY A 466 7.05 11.92 0.36
C GLY A 466 8.19 11.31 1.17
N ILE A 467 9.07 10.58 0.48
CA ILE A 467 10.26 9.94 1.04
C ILE A 467 11.46 10.41 0.22
N SER A 468 12.43 11.05 0.87
CA SER A 468 13.70 11.37 0.26
C SER A 468 14.54 10.10 0.11
N LEU A 469 15.28 10.00 -1.00
CA LEU A 469 16.19 8.90 -1.29
C LEU A 469 17.65 9.34 -1.16
N SER A 470 17.89 10.60 -0.78
CA SER A 470 19.19 11.17 -0.52
C SER A 470 19.25 11.80 0.87
N ALA A 471 20.46 11.97 1.40
CA ALA A 471 20.68 12.70 2.64
C ALA A 471 21.16 14.13 2.31
N PRO A 472 20.53 15.18 2.88
CA PRO A 472 20.93 16.55 2.65
C PRO A 472 22.26 16.84 3.34
N THR A 473 23.15 17.55 2.65
CA THR A 473 24.43 18.04 3.19
C THR A 473 24.40 19.54 3.46
N VAL A 474 23.50 20.25 2.79
CA VAL A 474 23.26 21.68 2.89
C VAL A 474 21.77 21.94 3.07
N TYR A 475 21.44 23.08 3.67
CA TYR A 475 20.06 23.55 3.71
C TYR A 475 19.59 24.04 2.33
N LEU A 476 18.28 24.21 2.17
CA LEU A 476 17.67 24.72 0.93
C LEU A 476 18.10 26.15 0.56
N ASP A 477 18.81 26.85 1.45
CA ASP A 477 19.39 28.18 1.19
C ASP A 477 20.74 28.11 0.46
N ASP A 478 21.25 26.92 0.15
CA ASP A 478 22.51 26.63 -0.53
C ASP A 478 23.80 27.11 0.17
N THR A 479 23.67 27.73 1.34
CA THR A 479 24.78 28.45 2.01
C THR A 479 25.13 27.87 3.36
N THR A 480 24.15 27.29 4.06
CA THR A 480 24.38 26.72 5.40
C THR A 480 24.55 25.21 5.34
N GLN A 481 25.56 24.69 6.05
CA GLN A 481 25.79 23.25 6.14
C GLN A 481 24.71 22.61 7.02
N PHE A 482 24.14 21.51 6.54
CA PHE A 482 23.14 20.75 7.29
C PHE A 482 23.82 19.65 8.11
N THR A 483 23.45 19.54 9.38
CA THR A 483 23.87 18.43 10.25
C THR A 483 22.63 17.64 10.66
N PRO A 484 22.55 16.34 10.34
CA PRO A 484 21.42 15.51 10.73
C PRO A 484 21.18 15.52 12.25
N PRO A 485 19.91 15.40 12.69
CA PRO A 485 19.59 15.40 14.11
C PRO A 485 20.11 14.14 14.81
N LYS A 486 20.43 14.30 16.10
CA LYS A 486 20.76 13.18 16.98
C LYS A 486 19.50 12.37 17.32
N PRO A 487 19.64 11.07 17.64
CA PRO A 487 18.51 10.26 18.11
C PRO A 487 17.86 10.86 19.37
N LEU A 488 16.55 10.65 19.51
CA LEU A 488 15.73 11.15 20.64
C LEU A 488 16.03 10.43 21.96
N GLU A 489 16.54 9.20 21.90
CA GLU A 489 16.96 8.41 23.07
C GLU A 489 18.47 8.19 23.04
N GLU A 490 19.13 8.25 24.20
CA GLU A 490 20.54 7.86 24.42
C GLU A 490 20.73 6.34 24.25
N GLN A 491 20.35 5.78 23.09
CA GLN A 491 20.76 4.43 22.72
C GLN A 491 22.22 4.50 22.30
N GLY A 492 23.09 4.05 23.21
CA GLY A 492 24.55 4.19 23.20
C GLY A 492 25.29 3.45 22.09
N SER A 493 24.98 3.74 20.83
CA SER A 493 25.81 3.35 19.70
C SER A 493 26.02 4.56 18.79
N ASP A 494 27.29 4.90 18.54
CA ASP A 494 27.79 5.83 17.51
C ASP A 494 27.44 5.35 16.08
N ILE A 495 26.17 5.02 15.83
CA ILE A 495 25.67 4.78 14.47
C ILE A 495 25.45 6.16 13.87
N GLU A 496 26.20 6.48 12.81
CA GLU A 496 26.15 7.78 12.13
C GLU A 496 24.75 8.08 11.55
N GLY A 497 23.93 8.74 12.37
CA GLY A 497 22.68 9.39 11.97
C GLY A 497 21.43 8.55 12.22
N THR A 498 20.37 9.24 12.65
CA THR A 498 19.02 8.68 12.83
C THR A 498 18.14 9.13 11.67
N PRO A 499 17.25 8.28 11.13
CA PRO A 499 16.26 8.75 10.15
C PRO A 499 15.36 9.81 10.78
N PHE A 500 14.93 10.79 10.01
CA PHE A 500 14.24 11.98 10.54
C PHE A 500 13.14 12.48 9.60
N LEU A 501 12.22 13.26 10.16
CA LEU A 501 11.14 13.92 9.42
C LEU A 501 11.47 15.40 9.26
N TRP A 502 11.37 15.93 8.05
CA TRP A 502 11.69 17.33 7.78
C TRP A 502 10.67 17.98 6.85
N GLN A 503 10.19 19.18 7.18
CA GLN A 503 9.25 19.92 6.33
C GLN A 503 9.86 20.42 5.01
N ALA A 504 11.18 20.37 4.87
CA ALA A 504 11.89 20.75 3.65
C ALA A 504 12.19 19.50 2.80
N PRO A 505 11.61 19.35 1.60
CA PRO A 505 11.90 18.25 0.67
C PRO A 505 13.24 18.44 -0.06
N SER A 506 13.84 17.33 -0.54
CA SER A 506 15.06 17.33 -1.36
C SER A 506 14.74 17.36 -2.85
N SER A 507 15.59 18.01 -3.65
CA SER A 507 15.46 17.99 -5.13
C SER A 507 16.19 16.85 -5.82
N ASP A 508 17.20 16.24 -5.19
CA ASP A 508 18.12 15.34 -5.89
C ASP A 508 17.48 13.98 -6.20
N ALA A 509 16.92 13.33 -5.18
CA ALA A 509 16.18 12.09 -5.34
C ALA A 509 15.05 12.03 -4.30
N ILE A 510 13.81 12.07 -4.76
CA ILE A 510 12.63 12.07 -3.89
C ILE A 510 11.49 11.27 -4.51
N LEU A 511 10.80 10.50 -3.67
CA LEU A 511 9.51 9.90 -3.97
C LEU A 511 8.40 10.83 -3.43
N ILE A 512 7.50 11.27 -4.30
CA ILE A 512 6.32 12.05 -3.94
C ILE A 512 5.08 11.16 -4.05
N PHE A 513 4.20 11.22 -3.04
CA PHE A 513 2.96 10.46 -3.07
C PHE A 513 1.93 11.06 -4.03
N GLY A 514 1.10 10.22 -4.65
CA GLY A 514 0.21 10.64 -5.73
C GLY A 514 -0.91 11.58 -5.28
N ASP A 515 -1.48 11.36 -4.11
CA ASP A 515 -2.47 12.26 -3.50
C ASP A 515 -1.87 13.64 -3.23
N LYS A 516 -0.61 13.67 -2.78
CA LYS A 516 0.13 14.91 -2.53
C LYS A 516 0.52 15.61 -3.82
N TRP A 517 0.78 14.87 -4.90
CA TRP A 517 0.97 15.41 -6.24
C TRP A 517 -0.30 16.07 -6.78
N VAL A 518 -1.46 15.43 -6.64
CA VAL A 518 -2.76 16.00 -7.06
C VAL A 518 -3.06 17.28 -6.28
N GLU A 519 -2.80 17.28 -4.98
CA GLU A 519 -2.98 18.47 -4.15
C GLU A 519 -2.03 19.61 -4.56
N LEU A 520 -0.75 19.29 -4.78
CA LEU A 520 0.25 20.26 -5.24
C LEU A 520 -0.13 20.87 -6.58
N HIS A 521 -0.58 20.06 -7.54
CA HIS A 521 -1.05 20.54 -8.83
C HIS A 521 -2.25 21.50 -8.66
N GLY A 522 -3.23 21.13 -7.83
CA GLY A 522 -4.39 21.98 -7.56
C GLY A 522 -4.04 23.29 -6.84
N TYR A 523 -3.08 23.24 -5.92
CA TYR A 523 -2.53 24.42 -5.23
C TYR A 523 -1.83 25.37 -6.21
N VAL A 524 -0.91 24.87 -7.03
CA VAL A 524 -0.15 25.70 -7.98
C VAL A 524 -1.07 26.30 -9.04
N SER A 525 -2.01 25.53 -9.59
CA SER A 525 -2.96 26.03 -10.58
C SER A 525 -3.76 27.25 -10.08
N GLN A 526 -4.32 27.18 -8.87
CA GLN A 526 -5.07 28.29 -8.27
C GLN A 526 -4.16 29.45 -7.86
N LEU A 527 -2.95 29.14 -7.38
CA LEU A 527 -1.98 30.15 -7.00
C LEU A 527 -1.57 31.02 -8.19
N LEU A 528 -1.25 30.39 -9.32
CA LEU A 528 -0.86 31.10 -10.54
C LEU A 528 -2.01 31.95 -11.08
N GLU A 529 -3.25 31.42 -11.09
CA GLU A 529 -4.42 32.20 -11.49
C GLU A 529 -4.59 33.47 -10.65
N LYS A 530 -4.40 33.38 -9.33
CA LYS A 530 -4.46 34.53 -8.41
C LYS A 530 -3.31 35.50 -8.62
N GLN A 531 -2.10 35.00 -8.89
CA GLN A 531 -0.93 35.85 -9.16
C GLN A 531 -1.10 36.62 -10.47
N HIS A 532 -1.61 35.99 -11.53
CA HIS A 532 -1.89 36.67 -12.79
C HIS A 532 -3.05 37.67 -12.69
N ALA A 533 -4.03 37.41 -11.81
CA ALA A 533 -5.14 38.33 -11.56
C ALA A 533 -4.76 39.52 -10.65
N SER A 534 -3.66 39.44 -9.90
CA SER A 534 -3.23 40.47 -8.93
C SER A 534 -1.96 41.17 -9.39
N SER A 535 -2.00 42.50 -9.52
CA SER A 535 -0.79 43.28 -9.86
C SER A 535 0.19 43.46 -8.70
N THR A 536 -0.16 43.04 -7.48
CA THR A 536 0.71 43.19 -6.29
C THR A 536 1.14 41.83 -5.78
N LYS A 537 2.46 41.63 -5.62
CA LYS A 537 3.05 40.42 -5.03
C LYS A 537 2.95 40.49 -3.49
N PRO A 538 2.23 39.58 -2.82
CA PRO A 538 2.12 39.60 -1.36
C PRO A 538 3.46 39.39 -0.66
N ASP A 539 3.66 40.03 0.49
CA ASP A 539 4.89 39.93 1.29
C ASP A 539 5.26 38.48 1.67
N LEU A 540 4.25 37.62 1.87
CA LEU A 540 4.44 36.20 2.17
C LEU A 540 5.23 35.46 1.09
N PHE A 541 5.14 35.92 -0.16
CA PHE A 541 5.85 35.37 -1.33
C PHE A 541 6.96 36.26 -1.86
N ALA A 542 7.12 37.47 -1.32
CA ALA A 542 8.17 38.38 -1.77
C ALA A 542 9.59 37.84 -1.48
N LYS A 543 9.74 36.99 -0.46
CA LYS A 543 11.03 36.40 -0.06
C LYS A 543 11.10 34.92 -0.39
N LYS A 544 11.76 34.59 -1.51
CA LYS A 544 12.11 33.21 -1.87
C LYS A 544 12.93 32.57 -0.74
N LYS A 545 12.64 31.31 -0.40
CA LYS A 545 13.36 30.58 0.65
C LYS A 545 14.37 29.61 0.08
N ILE A 546 14.11 29.12 -1.12
CA ILE A 546 14.98 28.18 -1.82
C ILE A 546 16.00 28.94 -2.65
N GLY A 547 17.26 28.52 -2.54
CA GLY A 547 18.36 29.05 -3.33
C GLY A 547 18.20 28.78 -4.83
N THR A 548 19.18 29.22 -5.60
CA THR A 548 19.14 29.11 -7.08
C THR A 548 19.78 27.83 -7.60
N LYS A 549 20.34 26.98 -6.72
CA LYS A 549 20.89 25.67 -7.09
C LYS A 549 19.83 24.58 -7.21
N HIS A 550 18.66 24.81 -6.61
CA HIS A 550 17.52 23.91 -6.64
C HIS A 550 16.48 24.34 -7.67
N PRO A 551 15.71 23.40 -8.26
CA PRO A 551 14.69 23.72 -9.24
C PRO A 551 13.53 24.52 -8.63
N ALA A 552 12.92 25.38 -9.44
CA ALA A 552 11.88 26.31 -9.01
C ALA A 552 10.65 25.62 -8.38
N TRP A 553 10.30 24.42 -8.85
CA TRP A 553 9.13 23.69 -8.35
C TRP A 553 9.23 23.35 -6.86
N LEU A 554 10.45 23.25 -6.31
CA LEU A 554 10.68 22.90 -4.91
C LEU A 554 10.08 23.95 -3.96
N GLU A 555 10.00 25.21 -4.40
CA GLU A 555 9.48 26.32 -3.59
C GLU A 555 7.98 26.14 -3.35
N TYR A 556 7.22 25.69 -4.35
CA TYR A 556 5.80 25.38 -4.19
C TYR A 556 5.58 24.20 -3.25
N ILE A 557 6.44 23.17 -3.29
CA ILE A 557 6.35 22.03 -2.38
C ILE A 557 6.63 22.46 -0.94
N LEU A 558 7.68 23.26 -0.72
CA LEU A 558 8.00 23.80 0.60
C LEU A 558 6.84 24.63 1.16
N GLN A 559 6.24 25.47 0.33
CA GLN A 559 5.08 26.28 0.71
C GLN A 559 3.89 25.42 1.10
N LEU A 560 3.52 24.44 0.28
CA LEU A 560 2.41 23.54 0.58
C LEU A 560 2.68 22.72 1.86
N SER A 561 3.91 22.24 2.03
CA SER A 561 4.33 21.51 3.23
C SER A 561 4.18 22.37 4.49
N ARG A 562 4.50 23.67 4.41
CA ARG A 562 4.29 24.61 5.53
C ARG A 562 2.81 24.94 5.77
N LEU A 563 1.99 25.00 4.72
CA LEU A 563 0.54 25.27 4.82
C LEU A 563 -0.22 24.11 5.46
N ARG A 564 0.20 22.88 5.16
CA ARG A 564 -0.45 21.65 5.64
C ARG A 564 0.23 21.02 6.84
N GLY A 565 1.47 21.42 7.13
CA GLY A 565 2.30 20.72 8.11
C GLY A 565 2.78 19.36 7.61
N TYR A 566 3.04 19.21 6.31
CA TYR A 566 3.55 17.96 5.76
C TYR A 566 5.06 17.80 5.98
N PHE A 567 5.51 16.55 5.98
CA PHE A 567 6.91 16.15 6.13
C PHE A 567 7.38 15.27 4.99
N THR A 568 8.66 15.40 4.68
CA THR A 568 9.42 14.42 3.91
C THR A 568 10.19 13.53 4.88
N LEU A 569 10.12 12.22 4.68
CA LEU A 569 10.93 11.26 5.42
C LEU A 569 12.34 11.19 4.84
N TYR A 570 13.35 11.34 5.69
CA TYR A 570 14.75 11.19 5.32
C TYR A 570 15.35 9.92 5.93
N PRO A 571 16.06 9.11 5.13
CA PRO A 571 16.80 7.97 5.61
C PRO A 571 18.04 8.38 6.42
N THR A 572 18.72 7.42 7.03
CA THR A 572 20.06 7.66 7.58
C THR A 572 21.02 8.01 6.45
N ARG A 573 22.12 8.70 6.77
CA ARG A 573 23.15 9.03 5.78
C ARG A 573 23.79 7.78 5.19
N GLN A 574 23.99 6.75 6.02
CA GLN A 574 24.50 5.45 5.58
C GLN A 574 23.56 4.80 4.57
N THR A 575 22.27 4.70 4.90
CA THR A 575 21.26 4.15 3.97
C THR A 575 21.23 4.97 2.67
N ALA A 576 21.16 6.31 2.75
CA ALA A 576 21.14 7.19 1.57
C ALA A 576 22.33 6.93 0.63
N ASN A 577 23.54 6.91 1.17
CA ASN A 577 24.77 6.71 0.41
C ASN A 577 24.87 5.28 -0.17
N THR A 578 24.12 4.32 0.35
CA THR A 578 24.09 2.95 -0.19
C THR A 578 23.06 2.75 -1.30
N ILE A 579 22.05 3.63 -1.41
CA ILE A 579 20.97 3.51 -2.40
C ILE A 579 21.17 4.45 -3.59
N VAL A 580 21.67 5.67 -3.32
CA VAL A 580 21.81 6.74 -4.31
C VAL A 580 23.13 7.48 -4.10
N GLY A 581 23.94 7.53 -5.14
CA GLY A 581 25.10 8.42 -5.23
C GLY A 581 24.70 9.74 -5.86
N ILE A 582 25.11 10.85 -5.26
CA ILE A 582 24.97 12.19 -5.85
C ILE A 582 26.35 12.65 -6.30
N HIS A 583 26.44 13.04 -7.56
CA HIS A 583 27.70 13.45 -8.19
C HIS A 583 27.68 14.94 -8.55
N THR A 584 28.71 15.66 -8.13
CA THR A 584 28.89 17.10 -8.34
C THR A 584 29.90 17.43 -9.45
N ASP A 585 30.39 16.41 -10.15
CA ASP A 585 31.45 16.47 -11.17
C ASP A 585 31.10 17.33 -12.39
N LEU A 586 29.85 17.28 -12.84
CA LEU A 586 29.31 18.12 -13.91
C LEU A 586 28.03 18.77 -13.41
N TYR A 587 28.13 19.59 -12.36
CA TYR A 587 26.99 20.28 -11.78
C TYR A 587 26.37 21.28 -12.77
N ASP A 588 25.07 21.14 -13.06
CA ASP A 588 24.33 22.10 -13.88
C ASP A 588 23.34 22.90 -13.02
N VAL A 589 23.29 24.20 -13.27
CA VAL A 589 22.35 25.10 -12.58
C VAL A 589 20.99 24.94 -13.27
N PRO A 590 19.86 24.85 -12.53
CA PRO A 590 18.54 24.79 -13.13
C PRO A 590 18.35 25.90 -14.18
N GLU A 591 17.74 25.55 -15.31
CA GLU A 591 17.67 26.41 -16.50
C GLU A 591 17.10 27.80 -16.19
N GLU A 592 16.08 27.85 -15.33
CA GLU A 592 15.44 29.07 -14.86
C GLU A 592 16.39 30.09 -14.20
N TYR A 593 17.55 29.66 -13.70
CA TYR A 593 18.50 30.48 -12.95
C TYR A 593 19.84 30.73 -13.68
N GLU A 594 19.98 30.31 -14.94
CA GLU A 594 21.23 30.48 -15.70
C GLU A 594 21.68 31.95 -15.90
N GLN A 595 20.84 32.95 -15.59
CA GLN A 595 21.13 34.37 -15.86
C GLN A 595 22.12 35.05 -14.88
N GLY A 596 22.71 34.31 -13.93
CA GLY A 596 23.65 34.85 -12.94
C GLY A 596 25.14 34.54 -13.14
N LYS A 597 25.54 33.81 -14.19
CA LYS A 597 26.93 33.32 -14.31
C LYS A 597 27.91 34.42 -14.75
N THR A 598 28.72 34.91 -13.82
CA THR A 598 30.03 35.50 -14.13
C THR A 598 31.04 34.36 -14.12
N ALA A 599 31.98 34.33 -15.08
CA ALA A 599 32.95 33.25 -15.30
C ALA A 599 33.85 32.91 -14.10
N GLU A 600 33.80 33.69 -13.01
CA GLU A 600 34.57 33.49 -11.78
C GLU A 600 33.97 32.42 -10.84
N GLN A 601 32.69 32.04 -10.99
CA GLN A 601 32.06 30.99 -10.17
C GLN A 601 32.32 29.56 -10.67
N GLU A 602 32.99 29.40 -11.81
CA GLU A 602 33.28 28.09 -12.43
C GLU A 602 34.51 27.41 -11.80
N GLN A 603 35.42 28.17 -11.18
CA GLN A 603 36.66 27.65 -10.58
C GLN A 603 36.53 27.16 -9.13
N ASP A 604 35.62 27.71 -8.31
CA ASP A 604 35.51 27.35 -6.88
C ASP A 604 34.71 26.06 -6.61
N LEU A 605 34.01 25.52 -7.61
CA LEU A 605 33.13 24.35 -7.49
C LEU A 605 33.77 22.99 -7.81
N ILE A 606 35.05 22.97 -8.19
CA ILE A 606 35.74 21.74 -8.65
C ILE A 606 36.33 20.90 -7.49
N ASN A 607 36.31 21.39 -6.24
CA ASN A 607 37.03 20.75 -5.12
C ASN A 607 36.16 20.02 -4.09
N LEU A 608 35.09 19.36 -4.51
CA LEU A 608 34.40 18.35 -3.70
C LEU A 608 34.20 17.09 -4.54
N ALA A 609 35.28 16.32 -4.69
CA ALA A 609 35.19 14.94 -5.12
C ALA A 609 34.33 14.20 -4.09
N SER A 610 33.20 13.66 -4.54
CA SER A 610 32.34 12.81 -3.73
C SER A 610 33.12 11.59 -3.26
N ASP A 611 33.03 11.28 -1.96
CA ASP A 611 33.50 10.03 -1.37
C ASP A 611 32.98 8.84 -2.21
N GLY A 612 33.83 7.82 -2.37
CA GLY A 612 33.61 6.71 -3.30
C GLY A 612 32.25 6.01 -3.14
N PHE A 613 31.27 6.44 -3.92
CA PHE A 613 30.04 5.69 -4.15
C PHE A 613 30.34 4.52 -5.08
N ASP A 614 30.08 3.29 -4.61
CA ASP A 614 30.21 2.10 -5.44
C ASP A 614 28.84 1.67 -5.98
N PRO A 615 28.52 1.98 -7.25
CA PRO A 615 27.25 1.57 -7.88
C PRO A 615 27.15 0.04 -8.07
N ALA A 616 28.28 -0.68 -8.01
CA ALA A 616 28.33 -2.14 -8.07
C ALA A 616 28.20 -2.80 -6.69
N SER A 617 28.05 -2.01 -5.63
CA SER A 617 27.80 -2.52 -4.29
C SER A 617 26.55 -3.41 -4.26
N HIS A 618 26.72 -4.62 -3.74
CA HIS A 618 25.67 -5.61 -3.54
C HIS A 618 25.22 -5.69 -2.08
N VAL A 619 25.45 -4.64 -1.30
CA VAL A 619 25.01 -4.60 0.09
C VAL A 619 23.48 -4.77 0.14
N ASP A 620 23.01 -5.73 0.93
CA ASP A 620 21.58 -5.97 1.14
C ASP A 620 20.96 -4.71 1.74
N VAL A 621 19.79 -4.30 1.22
CA VAL A 621 19.01 -3.17 1.73
C VAL A 621 18.83 -3.27 3.24
N LEU A 622 18.57 -4.48 3.74
CA LEU A 622 18.36 -4.67 5.18
C LEU A 622 19.60 -4.34 6.01
N ALA A 623 20.80 -4.66 5.51
CA ALA A 623 22.05 -4.42 6.23
C ALA A 623 22.36 -2.93 6.39
N THR A 624 21.72 -2.06 5.61
CA THR A 624 21.90 -0.60 5.68
C THR A 624 20.78 0.09 6.45
N LEU A 625 19.74 -0.64 6.84
CA LEU A 625 18.67 -0.15 7.68
C LEU A 625 19.02 -0.31 9.16
N PRO A 626 18.48 0.56 10.04
CA PRO A 626 18.61 0.39 11.48
C PRO A 626 18.18 -1.02 11.91
N HIS A 627 18.96 -1.64 12.79
CA HIS A 627 18.71 -2.99 13.33
C HIS A 627 18.40 -4.06 12.27
N GLU A 628 19.10 -4.04 11.13
CA GLU A 628 18.97 -5.04 10.06
C GLU A 628 17.55 -5.15 9.48
N GLY A 629 16.83 -4.03 9.38
CA GLY A 629 15.52 -3.98 8.71
C GLY A 629 14.34 -3.55 9.56
N ASP A 630 14.57 -3.06 10.78
CA ASP A 630 13.50 -2.48 11.60
C ASP A 630 13.49 -0.96 11.38
N LEU A 631 12.62 -0.49 10.47
CA LEU A 631 12.41 0.94 10.34
C LEU A 631 11.76 1.50 11.62
N PRO A 632 12.37 2.51 12.28
CA PRO A 632 11.81 3.09 13.48
C PRO A 632 10.46 3.73 13.18
N LEU A 633 9.56 3.66 14.14
CA LEU A 633 8.22 4.22 14.02
C LEU A 633 8.31 5.75 13.82
N LEU A 634 7.43 6.29 12.98
CA LEU A 634 7.49 7.70 12.55
C LEU A 634 7.42 8.69 13.73
N TYR A 635 6.67 8.34 14.78
CA TYR A 635 6.55 9.18 15.97
C TYR A 635 7.78 9.14 16.90
N HIS A 636 8.67 8.15 16.76
CA HIS A 636 9.93 8.07 17.50
C HIS A 636 11.12 8.73 16.78
N MET A 637 10.91 9.24 15.56
CA MET A 637 11.97 9.93 14.82
C MET A 637 12.01 11.42 15.17
N PRO A 638 13.16 12.10 15.07
CA PRO A 638 13.24 13.55 15.22
C PRO A 638 12.44 14.28 14.14
N TRP A 639 11.74 15.36 14.54
CA TRP A 639 10.95 16.18 13.63
C TRP A 639 11.61 17.54 13.50
N LEU A 640 11.78 17.98 12.25
CA LEU A 640 12.42 19.24 11.91
C LEU A 640 11.44 20.16 11.19
N THR A 641 11.38 21.42 11.63
CA THR A 641 10.73 22.51 10.91
C THR A 641 11.44 22.80 9.59
N TRP A 642 10.82 23.59 8.71
CA TRP A 642 11.40 23.98 7.43
C TRP A 642 12.81 24.61 7.52
N ASP A 643 13.15 25.23 8.66
CA ASP A 643 14.46 25.82 8.96
C ASP A 643 15.41 24.89 9.76
N GLY A 644 15.05 23.61 9.91
CA GLY A 644 15.88 22.56 10.53
C GLY A 644 15.89 22.56 12.06
N LYS A 645 14.95 23.24 12.71
CA LYS A 645 14.84 23.22 14.18
C LYS A 645 14.01 22.03 14.64
N ASN A 646 14.44 21.39 15.73
CA ASN A 646 13.68 20.34 16.38
C ASN A 646 12.31 20.85 16.82
N THR A 647 11.29 20.03 16.63
CA THR A 647 9.89 20.35 16.91
C THR A 647 9.11 19.08 17.25
N ASP A 648 7.85 19.23 17.61
CA ASP A 648 6.88 18.16 17.79
C ASP A 648 5.64 18.36 16.90
N ASP A 649 4.85 17.30 16.76
CA ASP A 649 3.63 17.27 15.93
C ASP A 649 2.64 18.41 16.25
N GLY A 650 2.39 18.67 17.54
CA GLY A 650 1.43 19.68 17.97
C GLY A 650 1.90 21.12 17.72
N ALA A 651 3.21 21.37 17.79
CA ALA A 651 3.80 22.65 17.45
C ALA A 651 3.73 22.94 15.94
N ILE A 652 3.92 21.92 15.11
CA ILE A 652 3.75 22.05 13.66
C ILE A 652 2.30 22.33 13.30
N GLU A 653 1.34 21.59 13.84
CA GLU A 653 -0.07 21.79 13.52
C GLU A 653 -0.52 23.23 13.84
N LYS A 654 -0.08 23.77 14.98
CA LYS A 654 -0.31 25.18 15.35
C LYS A 654 0.33 26.16 14.37
N THR A 655 1.57 25.88 13.95
CA THR A 655 2.32 26.75 13.03
C THR A 655 1.71 26.72 11.63
N ALA A 656 1.34 25.53 11.13
CA ALA A 656 0.66 25.33 9.86
C ALA A 656 -0.71 26.02 9.84
N THR A 657 -1.49 25.90 10.92
CA THR A 657 -2.81 26.57 11.03
C THR A 657 -2.66 28.09 10.95
N LYS A 658 -1.70 28.68 11.68
CA LYS A 658 -1.40 30.12 11.62
C LYS A 658 -0.97 30.55 10.22
N TYR A 659 -0.07 29.78 9.60
CA TYR A 659 0.42 30.05 8.25
C TYR A 659 -0.70 29.93 7.20
N LYS A 660 -1.56 28.91 7.30
CA LYS A 660 -2.77 28.73 6.48
C LYS A 660 -3.72 29.91 6.60
N GLN A 661 -3.97 30.42 7.81
CA GLN A 661 -4.86 31.57 8.00
C GLN A 661 -4.27 32.85 7.39
N ALA A 662 -2.97 33.09 7.55
CA ALA A 662 -2.28 34.21 6.91
C ALA A 662 -2.30 34.08 5.37
N PHE A 663 -2.14 32.87 4.85
CA PHE A 663 -2.24 32.60 3.42
C PHE A 663 -3.63 32.88 2.86
N ARG A 664 -4.68 32.35 3.50
CA ARG A 664 -6.08 32.50 3.06
C ARG A 664 -6.49 33.98 2.97
N THR A 665 -6.02 34.78 3.92
CA THR A 665 -6.32 36.22 3.99
C THR A 665 -5.52 37.05 2.98
N GLN A 666 -4.21 36.79 2.84
CA GLN A 666 -3.34 37.61 1.98
C GLN A 666 -3.37 37.21 0.50
N ILE A 667 -3.52 35.91 0.21
CA ILE A 667 -3.40 35.35 -1.16
C ILE A 667 -4.70 34.67 -1.58
N GLY A 668 -5.28 33.86 -0.69
CA GLY A 668 -6.50 33.10 -0.97
C GLY A 668 -7.71 33.98 -1.32
N GLY A 669 -7.69 35.26 -0.95
CA GLY A 669 -8.78 36.21 -1.20
C GLY A 669 -9.96 36.05 -0.23
N CYS A 670 -9.76 35.33 0.87
CA CYS A 670 -10.77 35.12 1.90
C CYS A 670 -10.83 36.32 2.85
N LYS A 671 -11.70 37.29 2.56
CA LYS A 671 -11.96 38.44 3.45
C LYS A 671 -12.93 38.01 4.55
N ASP A 672 -12.61 38.34 5.80
CA ASP A 672 -13.46 38.21 6.99
C ASP A 672 -13.84 36.80 7.47
N GLU A 673 -13.04 35.77 7.16
CA GLU A 673 -13.17 34.42 7.77
C GLU A 673 -12.37 34.24 9.08
N SER A 674 -12.03 35.31 9.80
CA SER A 674 -11.36 35.17 11.10
C SER A 674 -12.21 34.50 12.19
N ALA A 675 -13.50 34.21 11.92
CA ALA A 675 -14.45 33.63 12.89
C ALA A 675 -15.24 32.40 12.40
N GLY A 676 -15.02 31.90 11.17
CA GLY A 676 -15.71 30.72 10.64
C GLY A 676 -14.96 29.40 10.87
N PRO A 677 -15.64 28.23 10.87
CA PRO A 677 -14.96 26.94 10.92
C PRO A 677 -14.05 26.77 9.70
N VAL A 678 -12.81 26.35 9.91
CA VAL A 678 -11.84 26.09 8.84
C VAL A 678 -12.44 25.04 7.89
N PRO A 679 -12.50 25.30 6.57
CA PRO A 679 -13.05 24.34 5.63
C PRO A 679 -12.27 23.02 5.69
N ALA A 680 -12.98 21.91 5.48
CA ALA A 680 -12.37 20.60 5.37
C ALA A 680 -11.30 20.59 4.27
N VAL A 681 -10.25 19.79 4.47
CA VAL A 681 -9.14 19.68 3.51
C VAL A 681 -9.68 19.15 2.17
N ASP A 682 -9.45 19.92 1.11
CA ASP A 682 -9.85 19.54 -0.25
C ASP A 682 -8.67 18.85 -0.97
N PRO A 683 -8.90 17.72 -1.68
CA PRO A 683 -7.85 17.01 -2.41
C PRO A 683 -7.13 17.83 -3.49
N SER A 684 -7.75 18.89 -4.02
CA SER A 684 -7.15 19.82 -4.98
C SER A 684 -6.75 21.16 -4.34
N ALA A 685 -6.63 21.20 -3.01
CA ALA A 685 -6.27 22.39 -2.23
C ALA A 685 -7.21 23.60 -2.41
N ARG A 686 -8.46 23.39 -2.86
CA ARG A 686 -9.45 24.48 -3.03
C ARG A 686 -9.81 25.16 -1.72
N ASP A 687 -9.67 24.45 -0.60
CA ASP A 687 -9.88 25.00 0.75
C ASP A 687 -8.81 26.02 1.17
N LEU A 688 -7.81 26.34 0.35
CA LEU A 688 -6.86 27.42 0.58
C LEU A 688 -7.27 28.74 -0.08
N PHE A 689 -8.26 28.71 -0.98
CA PHE A 689 -8.68 29.85 -1.77
C PHE A 689 -10.16 30.16 -1.55
N CYS A 690 -10.53 31.42 -1.73
CA CYS A 690 -11.91 31.85 -1.81
C CYS A 690 -12.14 32.45 -3.20
N PHE A 691 -13.13 31.89 -3.89
CA PHE A 691 -13.61 32.45 -5.13
C PHE A 691 -14.66 33.51 -4.77
N THR A 692 -14.39 34.77 -5.13
CA THR A 692 -15.45 35.77 -5.18
C THR A 692 -16.43 35.31 -6.25
N ASN A 693 -17.64 34.88 -5.88
CA ASN A 693 -18.70 34.55 -6.84
C ASN A 693 -18.80 35.69 -7.86
N GLY A 694 -18.37 35.44 -9.10
CA GLY A 694 -18.06 36.54 -10.01
C GLY A 694 -17.62 36.16 -11.42
N ARG A 695 -18.14 35.09 -12.00
CA ARG A 695 -18.75 35.02 -13.35
C ARG A 695 -19.01 33.59 -13.79
#